data_AF-A0A0G4EAK8-F1
#
_entry.id   AF-A0A0G4EAK8-F1
#
_cell.length_a   1.000
_cell.length_b   1.000
_cell.length_c   1.000
_cell.angle_alpha   90.00
_cell.angle_beta   90.00
_cell.angle_gamma   90.00
#
_symmetry.space_group_name_H-M   'P 1'
#
loop_
_entity.id
_entity.type
_entity.pdbx_description
1 polymer ?
#
loop_
_entity_poly.entity_id
_entity_poly.type
_entity_poly.pdbx_seq_one_letter_code
_entity_poly.pdbx_strand_id
1 'polypeptide(L)'
;MLGLACLMAMQSLVYSEVLWWHQNGQSAGPDGAIDGWQPGEKLTGGPASSQIPTDSKVMIAVPSTNDILQIDVNTILYPWSAMPPLELGMQCSLDLPVLGSHRGAGGGVSGVSSVDAIRSYEALLKPAYADISGHFVAQRDLHRLNDVANRVMEKKTDGETAKDRQSCAESTYGEMTPPGLAAVLTHPLVGFQAGEVFADLGTGVGKLPLQAMIVHNASKAYGVELANRRFLLGCLALGRVNEQFQTGAPWRPFGDEEKTSIAQNCGDLCRERATRPGRVVLAYQDILKADVSNVDVAFSNNICLRHSLNNAVGQRLLDQLKIGARIAVARRFRRMPVSSSRHLERIGAIPARVSWMSQPADHIVYKVVAGEGPQETSADRPASAAHRQRHSITTIPPPQKCTLDLGIEVAKRIHTDADKAADGQRHVHEEPWQQAAELFNDIYSTISGFVSLNDPASDTVNRIGQHHMEDEQDRESCDESTYGEITPEGLQSILHDSWIQAGTADVLLDIGGGVGKNALQAVLFHNLTRATGVELQTTRHAHACEALDRLRRHIALQETDRDLPRGVIEYLHGDMTTMALLRASIIYCANTCFRRGLMRQLYRVLTERFDVGTKIVLLRPFDLKQPLVANEAAGRALEYVKAVRTRVSWINAFQESYAYRVVQVREPPQPIPAADRTE
;
A
#
# COMPACT_ATOMS: atom_id res chain seq x y z
N MET A 1 17.62 17.49 -13.86
CA MET A 1 17.62 16.48 -14.94
C MET A 1 19.01 15.86 -15.14
N LEU A 2 20.07 16.63 -15.36
CA LEU A 2 21.46 16.12 -15.47
C LEU A 2 21.96 15.33 -14.23
N GLY A 3 21.60 15.75 -13.01
CA GLY A 3 21.96 15.00 -11.79
C GLY A 3 21.28 13.63 -11.65
N LEU A 4 20.06 13.47 -12.19
CA LEU A 4 19.32 12.20 -12.15
C LEU A 4 19.88 11.20 -13.17
N ALA A 5 20.28 11.69 -14.36
CA ALA A 5 20.95 10.90 -15.38
C ALA A 5 22.33 10.41 -14.91
N CYS A 6 23.06 11.23 -14.16
CA CYS A 6 24.35 10.86 -13.59
C CYS A 6 24.20 9.77 -12.50
N LEU A 7 23.15 9.87 -11.66
CA LEU A 7 22.84 8.88 -10.62
C LEU A 7 22.48 7.50 -11.22
N MET A 8 21.72 7.49 -12.32
CA MET A 8 21.35 6.25 -13.02
C MET A 8 22.54 5.63 -13.76
N ALA A 9 23.44 6.43 -14.33
CA ALA A 9 24.67 5.95 -14.94
C ALA A 9 25.62 5.29 -13.91
N MET A 10 25.72 5.86 -12.69
CA MET A 10 26.51 5.26 -11.61
C MET A 10 25.95 3.92 -11.14
N GLN A 11 24.62 3.78 -11.08
CA GLN A 11 23.98 2.54 -10.66
C GLN A 11 24.23 1.41 -11.69
N SER A 12 24.21 1.72 -12.99
CA SER A 12 24.53 0.76 -14.04
C SER A 12 26.02 0.37 -14.11
N LEU A 13 26.95 1.31 -13.86
CA LEU A 13 28.40 1.05 -13.88
C LEU A 13 28.86 0.16 -12.69
N VAL A 14 28.31 0.39 -11.50
CA VAL A 14 28.63 -0.44 -10.33
C VAL A 14 28.06 -1.86 -10.47
N TYR A 15 26.88 -2.00 -11.08
CA TYR A 15 26.29 -3.32 -11.33
C TYR A 15 27.00 -4.10 -12.45
N SER A 16 27.49 -3.42 -13.50
CA SER A 16 28.17 -4.08 -14.63
C SER A 16 29.56 -4.60 -14.26
N GLU A 17 30.33 -3.89 -13.45
CA GLU A 17 31.65 -4.37 -13.00
C GLU A 17 31.55 -5.54 -12.01
N VAL A 18 30.55 -5.54 -11.11
CA VAL A 18 30.32 -6.64 -10.16
C VAL A 18 29.85 -7.91 -10.87
N LEU A 19 28.99 -7.79 -11.89
CA LEU A 19 28.55 -8.93 -12.71
C LEU A 19 29.66 -9.47 -13.63
N TRP A 20 30.49 -8.59 -14.21
CA TRP A 20 31.63 -9.00 -15.04
C TRP A 20 32.68 -9.77 -14.24
N TRP A 21 33.00 -9.33 -13.02
CA TRP A 21 33.90 -10.05 -12.11
C TRP A 21 33.35 -11.42 -11.69
N HIS A 22 32.03 -11.53 -11.52
CA HIS A 22 31.41 -12.79 -11.07
C HIS A 22 31.22 -13.81 -12.21
N GLN A 23 31.16 -13.37 -13.48
CA GLN A 23 30.95 -14.25 -14.64
C GLN A 23 32.23 -14.66 -15.37
N ASN A 24 33.30 -13.85 -15.36
CA ASN A 24 34.49 -14.10 -16.19
C ASN A 24 35.75 -14.53 -15.40
N GLY A 25 35.63 -14.88 -14.12
CA GLY A 25 36.73 -15.30 -13.26
C GLY A 25 37.38 -16.65 -13.56
N GLN A 26 37.04 -17.33 -14.66
CA GLN A 26 37.68 -18.59 -15.07
C GLN A 26 37.84 -18.67 -16.59
N SER A 27 38.91 -18.07 -17.11
CA SER A 27 39.75 -18.56 -18.23
C SER A 27 40.36 -17.37 -19.00
N ALA A 28 41.60 -17.03 -18.70
CA ALA A 28 42.47 -16.30 -19.63
C ALA A 28 43.72 -17.16 -19.85
N GLY A 29 43.92 -17.59 -21.10
CA GLY A 29 45.11 -18.31 -21.55
C GLY A 29 46.35 -17.40 -21.54
N PRO A 30 47.53 -18.00 -21.71
CA PRO A 30 48.80 -17.32 -21.50
C PRO A 30 49.21 -16.60 -22.78
N ASP A 31 48.86 -15.33 -22.95
CA ASP A 31 49.59 -14.40 -23.82
C ASP A 31 49.05 -12.97 -23.59
N GLY A 32 49.80 -12.19 -22.81
CA GLY A 32 49.43 -10.81 -22.49
C GLY A 32 50.17 -10.29 -21.26
N ALA A 33 51.49 -10.17 -21.34
CA ALA A 33 52.28 -9.52 -20.32
C ALA A 33 52.00 -8.00 -20.30
N ILE A 34 51.59 -7.48 -19.15
CA ILE A 34 51.77 -6.07 -18.79
C ILE A 34 52.74 -6.06 -17.61
N ASP A 35 53.88 -5.41 -17.81
CA ASP A 35 54.93 -5.23 -16.81
C ASP A 35 54.43 -4.40 -15.62
N GLY A 36 54.80 -4.83 -14.41
CA GLY A 36 54.71 -3.99 -13.21
C GLY A 36 53.88 -4.53 -12.05
N TRP A 37 53.91 -5.83 -11.76
CA TRP A 37 53.34 -6.35 -10.50
C TRP A 37 54.21 -7.46 -9.91
N GLN A 38 54.72 -7.25 -8.69
CA GLN A 38 55.48 -8.27 -7.96
C GLN A 38 54.52 -9.14 -7.12
N PRO A 39 54.62 -10.48 -7.18
CA PRO A 39 53.77 -11.36 -6.39
C PRO A 39 54.41 -11.66 -5.04
N GLY A 40 53.71 -11.31 -3.96
CA GLY A 40 54.11 -11.68 -2.61
C GLY A 40 52.98 -11.49 -1.62
N GLU A 41 52.09 -12.47 -1.52
CA GLU A 41 51.64 -13.08 -0.25
C GLU A 41 50.49 -14.07 -0.51
N LYS A 42 50.67 -15.32 -0.07
CA LYS A 42 49.63 -16.34 -0.07
C LYS A 42 48.69 -16.06 1.09
N LEU A 43 47.45 -15.68 0.81
CA LEU A 43 46.36 -15.77 1.78
C LEU A 43 45.55 -17.05 1.53
N THR A 44 45.71 -18.00 2.43
CA THR A 44 44.85 -19.19 2.55
C THR A 44 43.62 -18.86 3.40
N GLY A 45 42.42 -19.03 2.83
CA GLY A 45 41.23 -19.51 3.54
C GLY A 45 40.23 -18.48 4.10
N GLY A 46 38.98 -18.53 3.59
CA GLY A 46 37.77 -18.02 4.25
C GLY A 46 36.86 -17.16 3.35
N PRO A 47 35.51 -17.34 3.38
CA PRO A 47 34.60 -16.54 2.56
C PRO A 47 34.52 -15.10 3.10
N ALA A 48 34.90 -14.14 2.26
CA ALA A 48 34.86 -12.73 2.58
C ALA A 48 33.42 -12.22 2.68
N SER A 49 33.03 -11.73 3.86
CA SER A 49 31.89 -10.81 4.00
C SER A 49 32.32 -9.45 3.46
N SER A 50 31.68 -8.98 2.40
CA SER A 50 31.87 -7.63 1.87
C SER A 50 31.27 -6.59 2.84
N GLN A 51 32.06 -6.08 3.78
CA GLN A 51 31.74 -4.86 4.51
C GLN A 51 32.29 -3.66 3.74
N ILE A 52 31.41 -2.72 3.38
CA ILE A 52 31.79 -1.40 2.87
C ILE A 52 32.33 -0.59 4.06
N PRO A 53 33.46 0.15 3.94
CA PRO A 53 33.97 0.97 5.03
C PRO A 53 32.96 2.06 5.43
N THR A 54 32.66 2.17 6.72
CA THR A 54 31.65 3.07 7.30
C THR A 54 31.94 4.56 7.14
N ASP A 55 33.13 4.93 6.66
CA ASP A 55 33.62 6.32 6.63
C ASP A 55 33.84 6.84 5.18
N SER A 56 33.21 6.20 4.19
CA SER A 56 33.43 6.53 2.78
C SER A 56 32.74 7.85 2.41
N LYS A 57 33.51 8.90 2.10
CA LYS A 57 33.02 10.18 1.57
C LYS A 57 33.22 10.25 0.07
N VAL A 58 32.19 10.63 -0.68
CA VAL A 58 32.30 10.85 -2.13
C VAL A 58 32.53 12.34 -2.37
N MET A 59 33.61 12.66 -3.09
CA MET A 59 33.98 14.01 -3.48
C MET A 59 33.54 14.23 -4.93
N ILE A 60 32.63 15.17 -5.16
CA ILE A 60 32.13 15.50 -6.49
C ILE A 60 32.62 16.91 -6.85
N ALA A 61 33.41 17.03 -7.92
CA ALA A 61 33.76 18.32 -8.49
C ALA A 61 32.56 18.86 -9.28
N VAL A 62 32.09 20.07 -8.94
CA VAL A 62 30.98 20.73 -9.65
C VAL A 62 31.57 21.53 -10.81
N PRO A 63 31.31 21.14 -12.08
CA PRO A 63 32.05 21.67 -13.24
C PRO A 63 31.89 23.17 -13.48
N SER A 64 30.87 23.81 -12.91
CA SER A 64 30.57 25.22 -13.11
C SER A 64 31.06 26.16 -12.01
N THR A 65 31.50 25.64 -10.85
CA THR A 65 31.82 26.50 -9.69
C THR A 65 33.20 26.28 -9.07
N ASN A 66 34.02 25.36 -9.59
CA ASN A 66 35.29 24.93 -8.95
C ASN A 66 35.12 24.44 -7.49
N ASP A 67 33.89 24.22 -7.03
CA ASP A 67 33.62 23.69 -5.70
C ASP A 67 33.66 22.17 -5.70
N ILE A 68 34.06 21.62 -4.56
CA ILE A 68 34.00 20.19 -4.29
C ILE A 68 32.88 19.95 -3.29
N LEU A 69 31.83 19.28 -3.74
CA LEU A 69 30.74 18.85 -2.89
C LEU A 69 31.14 17.53 -2.22
N GLN A 70 31.26 17.55 -0.89
CA GLN A 70 31.52 16.38 -0.09
C GLN A 70 30.20 15.81 0.42
N ILE A 71 29.81 14.64 -0.09
CA ILE A 71 28.57 13.97 0.33
C ILE A 71 28.95 12.77 1.21
N ASP A 72 28.36 12.74 2.40
CA ASP A 72 28.39 11.56 3.27
C ASP A 72 27.41 10.51 2.72
N VAL A 73 27.95 9.38 2.27
CA VAL A 73 27.20 8.29 1.63
C VAL A 73 26.17 7.68 2.58
N ASN A 74 26.39 7.77 3.90
CA ASN A 74 25.45 7.29 4.92
C ASN A 74 24.16 8.13 4.99
N THR A 75 24.13 9.34 4.42
CA THR A 75 22.96 10.23 4.48
C THR A 75 21.95 9.93 3.36
N ILE A 76 22.40 9.35 2.24
CA ILE A 76 21.58 9.18 1.03
C ILE A 76 21.15 7.72 0.82
N LEU A 77 21.87 6.76 1.40
CA LEU A 77 21.70 5.34 1.14
C LEU A 77 21.66 4.52 2.43
N TYR A 78 20.69 4.76 3.32
CA TYR A 78 20.31 3.71 4.27
C TYR A 78 19.42 2.69 3.52
N PRO A 79 19.91 1.49 3.16
CA PRO A 79 19.03 0.45 2.67
C PRO A 79 18.06 0.10 3.80
N TRP A 80 16.76 0.26 3.56
CA TRP A 80 15.69 -0.02 4.53
C TRP A 80 15.74 -1.45 5.08
N SER A 81 16.33 -2.38 4.32
CA SER A 81 16.58 -3.77 4.73
C SER A 81 17.61 -3.91 5.86
N ALA A 82 18.34 -2.85 6.21
CA ALA A 82 19.34 -2.84 7.29
C ALA A 82 18.86 -2.14 8.58
N MET A 83 17.61 -1.66 8.64
CA MET A 83 17.09 -1.12 9.90
C MET A 83 16.83 -2.27 10.89
N PRO A 84 17.20 -2.12 12.18
CA PRO A 84 16.87 -3.12 13.18
C PRO A 84 15.34 -3.29 13.26
N PRO A 85 14.84 -4.52 13.50
CA PRO A 85 13.41 -4.77 13.64
C PRO A 85 12.84 -3.90 14.77
N LEU A 86 11.73 -3.21 14.50
CA LEU A 86 11.05 -2.41 15.52
C LEU A 86 10.37 -3.34 16.53
N GLU A 87 10.63 -3.11 17.80
CA GLU A 87 9.94 -3.79 18.90
C GLU A 87 8.72 -2.97 19.34
N LEU A 88 7.57 -3.64 19.52
CA LEU A 88 6.38 -2.98 20.06
C LEU A 88 6.70 -2.34 21.42
N GLY A 89 6.37 -1.05 21.56
CA GLY A 89 6.71 -0.25 22.73
C GLY A 89 7.91 0.69 22.53
N MET A 90 8.62 0.62 21.40
CA MET A 90 9.59 1.65 21.03
C MET A 90 8.94 3.03 21.01
N GLN A 91 9.66 4.03 21.49
CA GLN A 91 9.18 5.40 21.56
C GLN A 91 10.29 6.38 21.17
N CYS A 92 9.89 7.50 20.59
CA CYS A 92 10.73 8.68 20.43
C CYS A 92 9.99 9.87 21.06
N SER A 93 10.75 10.80 21.64
CA SER A 93 10.17 11.97 22.28
C SER A 93 10.92 13.25 21.98
N LEU A 94 10.17 14.34 21.98
CA LEU A 94 10.67 15.70 21.96
C LEU A 94 10.26 16.35 23.28
N ASP A 95 11.26 16.73 24.08
CA ASP A 95 11.06 17.56 25.25
C ASP A 95 11.41 19.00 24.87
N LEU A 96 10.44 19.90 24.92
CA LEU A 96 10.72 21.32 24.74
C LEU A 96 11.38 21.86 26.01
N PRO A 97 12.62 22.37 25.93
CA PRO A 97 13.30 22.90 27.10
C PRO A 97 12.52 24.11 27.63
N VAL A 98 12.54 24.30 28.96
CA VAL A 98 12.30 25.63 29.51
C VAL A 98 13.56 26.41 29.18
N LEU A 99 13.56 27.20 28.11
CA LEU A 99 14.66 28.16 27.90
C LEU A 99 14.79 28.98 29.18
N GLY A 100 15.92 28.81 29.88
CA GLY A 100 16.17 29.44 31.18
C GLY A 100 15.90 30.93 31.06
N SER A 101 15.06 31.45 31.96
CA SER A 101 14.48 32.78 31.87
C SER A 101 15.49 33.83 31.41
N HIS A 102 15.41 34.29 30.16
CA HIS A 102 15.88 35.62 29.83
C HIS A 102 14.93 36.59 30.55
N ARG A 103 15.27 36.93 31.80
CA ARG A 103 14.60 37.95 32.60
C ARG A 103 14.81 39.30 31.90
N GLY A 104 13.91 39.67 31.01
CA GLY A 104 14.09 40.93 30.28
C GLY A 104 13.06 41.27 29.22
N ALA A 105 11.76 41.00 29.41
CA ALA A 105 10.68 41.73 28.74
C ALA A 105 9.32 41.30 29.31
N GLY A 106 8.79 42.04 30.28
CA GLY A 106 7.46 41.83 30.85
C GLY A 106 6.33 42.37 29.98
N GLY A 107 6.32 42.04 28.68
CA GLY A 107 5.21 42.38 27.78
C GLY A 107 4.31 41.17 27.56
N GLY A 108 3.17 41.12 28.25
CA GLY A 108 2.16 40.09 27.99
C GLY A 108 1.55 40.27 26.60
N VAL A 109 1.88 39.39 25.66
CA VAL A 109 1.27 39.37 24.32
C VAL A 109 -0.05 38.59 24.39
N SER A 110 -1.08 39.21 24.93
CA SER A 110 -2.46 38.73 24.77
C SER A 110 -2.94 39.14 23.37
N GLY A 111 -2.88 38.26 22.37
CA GLY A 111 -3.49 38.60 21.08
C GLY A 111 -3.14 37.80 19.84
N VAL A 112 -2.31 36.75 19.89
CA VAL A 112 -2.05 35.98 18.66
C VAL A 112 -3.29 35.17 18.29
N SER A 113 -3.84 35.42 17.10
CA SER A 113 -5.04 34.72 16.62
C SER A 113 -4.72 33.24 16.37
N SER A 114 -5.70 32.36 16.53
CA SER A 114 -5.53 30.93 16.23
C SER A 114 -5.08 30.68 14.78
N VAL A 115 -5.45 31.58 13.86
CA VAL A 115 -5.08 31.50 12.43
C VAL A 115 -3.59 31.76 12.23
N ASP A 116 -3.03 32.75 12.92
CA ASP A 116 -1.60 33.06 12.83
C ASP A 116 -0.77 31.94 13.44
N ALA A 117 -1.24 31.37 14.56
CA ALA A 117 -0.59 30.22 15.19
C ALA A 117 -0.58 28.98 14.27
N ILE A 118 -1.67 28.71 13.54
CA ILE A 118 -1.73 27.62 12.55
C ILE A 118 -0.77 27.90 11.38
N ARG A 119 -0.70 29.13 10.87
CA ARG A 119 0.24 29.48 9.78
C ARG A 119 1.68 29.33 10.22
N SER A 120 2.02 29.79 11.44
CA SER A 120 3.36 29.60 12.02
C SER A 120 3.70 28.13 12.22
N TYR A 121 2.71 27.32 12.64
CA TYR A 121 2.86 25.87 12.74
C TYR A 121 3.07 25.21 11.37
N GLU A 122 2.30 25.57 10.36
CA GLU A 122 2.49 25.08 8.99
C GLU A 122 3.87 25.50 8.48
N ALA A 123 4.31 26.73 8.72
CA ALA A 123 5.64 27.18 8.34
C ALA A 123 6.76 26.40 9.06
N LEU A 124 6.55 26.02 10.32
CA LEU A 124 7.49 25.23 11.11
C LEU A 124 7.56 23.77 10.65
N LEU A 125 6.40 23.14 10.41
CA LEU A 125 6.34 21.72 10.10
C LEU A 125 6.47 21.43 8.61
N LYS A 126 5.99 22.31 7.72
CA LYS A 126 5.99 22.05 6.29
C LYS A 126 7.37 21.66 5.77
N PRO A 127 8.50 22.27 6.17
CA PRO A 127 9.80 21.81 5.72
C PRO A 127 10.31 20.57 6.48
N ALA A 128 10.01 20.42 7.78
CA ALA A 128 10.30 19.18 8.52
C ALA A 128 9.64 17.95 7.87
N TYR A 129 8.45 18.14 7.31
CA TYR A 129 7.64 17.12 6.67
C TYR A 129 7.68 17.16 5.13
N ALA A 130 8.29 18.15 4.47
CA ALA A 130 8.29 18.25 3.01
C ALA A 130 8.97 17.03 2.37
N ASP A 131 10.14 16.67 2.90
CA ASP A 131 10.90 15.50 2.47
C ASP A 131 10.18 14.17 2.80
N ILE A 132 9.33 14.18 3.83
CA ILE A 132 8.66 13.00 4.36
C ILE A 132 7.31 12.76 3.64
N SER A 133 6.59 13.84 3.35
CA SER A 133 5.22 13.83 2.82
C SER A 133 5.17 13.61 1.31
N GLY A 134 6.22 13.99 0.57
CA GLY A 134 6.41 13.62 -0.83
C GLY A 134 6.44 12.10 -1.08
N HIS A 135 6.52 11.29 -0.02
CA HIS A 135 6.55 9.83 -0.08
C HIS A 135 5.26 9.13 0.36
N PHE A 136 4.25 9.84 0.86
CA PHE A 136 3.16 9.20 1.63
C PHE A 136 1.73 9.49 1.24
N VAL A 137 1.49 10.42 0.32
CA VAL A 137 0.15 10.58 -0.24
C VAL A 137 0.16 10.10 -1.68
N ALA A 138 0.10 8.78 -1.85
CA ALA A 138 -0.32 8.24 -3.14
C ALA A 138 -1.73 8.78 -3.39
N GLN A 139 -1.97 9.43 -4.54
CA GLN A 139 -3.32 9.86 -4.97
C GLN A 139 -4.39 8.76 -4.80
N ARG A 140 -3.97 7.49 -4.81
CA ARG A 140 -4.78 6.30 -4.57
C ARG A 140 -5.47 6.26 -3.18
N ASP A 141 -4.78 6.62 -2.11
CA ASP A 141 -5.35 6.56 -0.75
C ASP A 141 -6.34 7.70 -0.52
N LEU A 142 -6.04 8.89 -1.06
CA LEU A 142 -6.96 10.03 -1.08
C LEU A 142 -8.28 9.69 -1.79
N HIS A 143 -8.24 9.03 -2.94
CA HIS A 143 -9.45 8.70 -3.69
C HIS A 143 -10.30 7.65 -2.96
N ARG A 144 -9.67 6.59 -2.42
CA ARG A 144 -10.35 5.57 -1.59
C ARG A 144 -11.00 6.17 -0.35
N LEU A 145 -10.31 7.10 0.30
CA LEU A 145 -10.84 7.79 1.47
C LEU A 145 -11.95 8.75 1.13
N ASN A 146 -11.84 9.49 0.02
CA ASN A 146 -12.93 10.35 -0.45
C ASN A 146 -14.19 9.51 -0.74
N ASP A 147 -14.03 8.37 -1.41
CA ASP A 147 -15.12 7.44 -1.73
C ASP A 147 -15.77 6.85 -0.48
N VAL A 148 -14.97 6.35 0.47
CA VAL A 148 -15.48 5.81 1.73
C VAL A 148 -16.12 6.92 2.55
N ALA A 149 -15.49 8.09 2.63
CA ALA A 149 -16.02 9.21 3.38
C ALA A 149 -17.35 9.70 2.78
N ASN A 150 -17.45 9.88 1.46
CA ASN A 150 -18.71 10.24 0.82
C ASN A 150 -19.80 9.19 1.09
N ARG A 151 -19.50 7.88 1.00
CA ARG A 151 -20.46 6.82 1.32
C ARG A 151 -20.90 6.80 2.79
N VAL A 152 -19.96 6.97 3.72
CA VAL A 152 -20.22 6.99 5.17
C VAL A 152 -20.99 8.26 5.56
N MET A 153 -20.71 9.39 4.91
CA MET A 153 -21.26 10.69 5.26
C MET A 153 -22.61 11.00 4.57
N GLU A 154 -22.84 10.51 3.34
CA GLU A 154 -24.11 10.68 2.62
C GLU A 154 -25.24 9.82 3.19
N LYS A 155 -24.94 8.66 3.78
CA LYS A 155 -25.93 7.81 4.44
C LYS A 155 -26.24 8.31 5.85
N LYS A 156 -27.04 9.38 5.94
CA LYS A 156 -27.59 9.93 7.19
C LYS A 156 -28.56 8.99 7.95
N THR A 157 -28.83 7.79 7.44
CA THR A 157 -29.79 6.83 8.02
C THR A 157 -29.08 5.53 8.39
N ASP A 158 -29.42 4.95 9.55
CA ASP A 158 -28.79 3.80 10.25
C ASP A 158 -28.64 2.47 9.47
N GLY A 159 -28.89 2.47 8.16
CA GLY A 159 -28.81 1.34 7.24
C GLY A 159 -27.52 1.29 6.41
N GLU A 160 -26.34 1.33 7.03
CA GLU A 160 -25.10 0.94 6.32
C GLU A 160 -25.08 -0.59 6.09
N THR A 161 -25.02 -1.00 4.83
CA THR A 161 -24.92 -2.42 4.47
C THR A 161 -23.49 -2.95 4.65
N ALA A 162 -23.33 -4.27 4.81
CA ALA A 162 -22.01 -4.90 4.91
C ALA A 162 -21.15 -4.72 3.64
N LYS A 163 -21.78 -4.53 2.47
CA LYS A 163 -21.11 -4.36 1.17
C LYS A 163 -20.43 -3.01 0.99
N ASP A 164 -20.90 -1.94 1.64
CA ASP A 164 -20.30 -0.60 1.51
C ASP A 164 -18.90 -0.48 2.13
N ARG A 165 -18.43 -1.53 2.83
CA ARG A 165 -17.34 -1.48 3.83
C ARG A 165 -16.06 -2.21 3.44
N GLN A 166 -16.05 -2.90 2.31
CA GLN A 166 -14.92 -3.74 1.89
C GLN A 166 -13.82 -2.95 1.15
N SER A 167 -13.90 -1.61 1.10
CA SER A 167 -13.08 -0.79 0.20
C SER A 167 -11.93 -0.01 0.83
N CYS A 168 -11.79 0.08 2.16
CA CYS A 168 -10.57 0.64 2.76
C CYS A 168 -10.00 -0.22 3.88
N ALA A 169 -8.67 -0.35 3.87
CA ALA A 169 -7.93 -1.10 4.87
C ALA A 169 -7.79 -0.25 6.14
N GLU A 170 -7.63 -0.90 7.30
CA GLU A 170 -7.41 -0.20 8.58
C GLU A 170 -6.11 0.62 8.58
N SER A 171 -5.17 0.26 7.71
CA SER A 171 -3.92 1.00 7.46
C SER A 171 -4.08 2.20 6.52
N THR A 172 -5.24 2.35 5.85
CA THR A 172 -5.50 3.46 4.92
C THR A 172 -5.47 4.78 5.69
N TYR A 173 -4.63 5.70 5.22
CA TYR A 173 -4.28 6.91 5.97
C TYR A 173 -5.05 8.12 5.50
N GLY A 174 -5.99 8.55 6.34
CA GLY A 174 -6.52 9.89 6.24
C GLY A 174 -5.76 10.84 7.15
N GLU A 175 -5.26 11.95 6.59
CA GLU A 175 -4.64 13.02 7.38
C GLU A 175 -5.62 14.15 7.75
N MET A 176 -5.87 14.34 9.05
CA MET A 176 -6.53 15.56 9.54
C MET A 176 -5.61 16.74 9.21
N THR A 177 -6.15 17.75 8.54
CA THR A 177 -5.33 18.93 8.20
C THR A 177 -5.04 19.76 9.46
N PRO A 178 -3.97 20.56 9.49
CA PRO A 178 -3.72 21.44 10.63
C PRO A 178 -4.88 22.38 10.97
N PRO A 179 -5.53 23.05 9.99
CA PRO A 179 -6.73 23.82 10.25
C PRO A 179 -7.89 22.96 10.80
N GLY A 180 -8.02 21.72 10.34
CA GLY A 180 -9.02 20.77 10.83
C GLY A 180 -8.83 20.43 12.30
N LEU A 181 -7.61 20.08 12.72
CA LEU A 181 -7.33 19.80 14.13
C LEU A 181 -7.55 21.04 15.00
N ALA A 182 -7.11 22.21 14.54
CA ALA A 182 -7.33 23.45 15.29
C ALA A 182 -8.83 23.73 15.49
N ALA A 183 -9.66 23.47 14.47
CA ALA A 183 -11.10 23.56 14.58
C ALA A 183 -11.64 22.57 15.63
N VAL A 184 -11.17 21.32 15.64
CA VAL A 184 -11.58 20.32 16.64
C VAL A 184 -11.19 20.76 18.06
N LEU A 185 -9.93 21.14 18.29
CA LEU A 185 -9.42 21.44 19.63
C LEU A 185 -10.00 22.72 20.24
N THR A 186 -10.26 23.74 19.41
CA THR A 186 -10.81 25.03 19.87
C THR A 186 -12.33 25.05 19.97
N HIS A 187 -13.02 24.06 19.39
CA HIS A 187 -14.49 24.00 19.43
C HIS A 187 -15.01 23.82 20.86
N PRO A 188 -16.08 24.51 21.31
CA PRO A 188 -16.59 24.42 22.69
C PRO A 188 -16.95 23.00 23.18
N LEU A 189 -17.29 22.09 22.27
CA LEU A 189 -17.54 20.68 22.61
C LEU A 189 -16.28 19.94 23.08
N VAL A 190 -15.11 20.28 22.54
CA VAL A 190 -13.83 19.76 23.02
C VAL A 190 -13.22 20.73 24.03
N GLY A 191 -13.14 22.00 23.70
CA GLY A 191 -12.68 23.05 24.61
C GLY A 191 -11.32 22.73 25.19
N PHE A 192 -10.37 22.32 24.34
CA PHE A 192 -9.02 21.94 24.76
C PHE A 192 -8.33 23.14 25.44
N GLN A 193 -7.85 22.95 26.66
CA GLN A 193 -7.21 23.98 27.47
C GLN A 193 -5.69 23.83 27.47
N ALA A 194 -5.00 24.95 27.63
CA ALA A 194 -3.55 24.94 27.85
C ALA A 194 -3.19 24.09 29.08
N GLY A 195 -2.18 23.24 28.95
CA GLY A 195 -1.75 22.32 30.01
C GLY A 195 -2.46 20.98 30.01
N GLU A 196 -3.52 20.78 29.22
CA GLU A 196 -4.15 19.45 29.07
C GLU A 196 -3.24 18.47 28.31
N VAL A 197 -3.52 17.17 28.50
CA VAL A 197 -2.85 16.06 27.84
C VAL A 197 -3.64 15.63 26.60
N PHE A 198 -2.98 15.64 25.45
CA PHE A 198 -3.56 15.24 24.17
C PHE A 198 -3.07 13.85 23.73
N ALA A 199 -3.91 13.06 23.07
CA ALA A 199 -3.50 11.84 22.39
C ALA A 199 -4.11 11.72 20.98
N ASP A 200 -3.30 11.28 20.03
CA ASP A 200 -3.68 10.94 18.66
C ASP A 200 -3.47 9.45 18.42
N LEU A 201 -4.55 8.74 18.14
CA LEU A 201 -4.59 7.29 18.03
C LEU A 201 -4.67 6.87 16.56
N GLY A 202 -3.53 6.42 16.01
CA GLY A 202 -3.29 6.30 14.57
C GLY A 202 -2.61 7.55 14.02
N THR A 203 -1.53 7.98 14.66
CA THR A 203 -0.97 9.34 14.48
C THR A 203 -0.27 9.59 13.15
N GLY A 204 -0.08 8.54 12.34
CA GLY A 204 0.70 8.63 11.12
C GLY A 204 2.13 9.04 11.44
N VAL A 205 2.51 10.18 10.88
CA VAL A 205 3.85 10.75 11.04
C VAL A 205 3.95 11.73 12.22
N GLY A 206 2.95 11.80 13.11
CA GLY A 206 3.07 12.56 14.37
C GLY A 206 2.75 14.06 14.29
N LYS A 207 2.04 14.51 13.24
CA LYS A 207 1.67 15.92 13.05
C LYS A 207 0.74 16.42 14.15
N LEU A 208 -0.35 15.71 14.44
CA LEU A 208 -1.36 16.21 15.38
C LEU A 208 -0.84 16.35 16.82
N PRO A 209 -0.04 15.41 17.38
CA PRO A 209 0.61 15.59 18.67
C PRO A 209 1.53 16.81 18.71
N LEU A 210 2.31 17.04 17.66
CA LEU A 210 3.15 18.24 17.55
C LEU A 210 2.31 19.51 17.53
N GLN A 211 1.19 19.54 16.81
CA GLN A 211 0.30 20.69 16.78
C GLN A 211 -0.35 20.97 18.14
N ALA A 212 -0.88 19.94 18.79
CA ALA A 212 -1.50 20.07 20.10
C ALA A 212 -0.49 20.63 21.12
N MET A 213 0.76 20.15 21.06
CA MET A 213 1.83 20.71 21.89
C MET A 213 2.15 22.16 21.51
N ILE A 214 2.47 22.45 20.24
CA ILE A 214 3.04 23.74 19.82
C ILE A 214 1.99 24.85 19.80
N VAL A 215 0.84 24.60 19.18
CA VAL A 215 -0.22 25.60 18.93
C VAL A 215 -1.16 25.71 20.13
N HIS A 216 -1.51 24.59 20.74
CA HIS A 216 -2.54 24.54 21.79
C HIS A 216 -1.95 24.37 23.20
N ASN A 217 -0.62 24.45 23.33
CA ASN A 217 0.08 24.42 24.62
C ASN A 217 -0.26 23.21 25.48
N ALA A 218 -0.40 22.02 24.87
CA ALA A 218 -0.53 20.77 25.62
C ALA A 218 0.68 20.59 26.55
N SER A 219 0.46 20.15 27.80
CA SER A 219 1.56 19.79 28.69
C SER A 219 2.27 18.54 28.19
N LYS A 220 1.50 17.63 27.61
CA LYS A 220 1.98 16.41 26.98
C LYS A 220 1.09 16.04 25.79
N ALA A 221 1.69 15.56 24.71
CA ALA A 221 0.98 15.08 23.54
C ALA A 221 1.51 13.69 23.12
N TYR A 222 0.62 12.73 22.96
CA TYR A 222 0.94 11.36 22.59
C TYR A 222 0.49 11.07 21.17
N GLY A 223 1.32 10.38 20.40
CA GLY A 223 0.94 9.77 19.13
C GLY A 223 1.18 8.28 19.16
N VAL A 224 0.17 7.47 18.82
CA VAL A 224 0.30 6.02 18.72
C VAL A 224 0.20 5.61 17.26
N GLU A 225 1.20 4.88 16.75
CA GLU A 225 1.22 4.39 15.37
C GLU A 225 1.71 2.94 15.32
N LEU A 226 1.02 2.12 14.54
CA LEU A 226 1.34 0.69 14.37
C LEU A 226 2.06 0.41 13.04
N ALA A 227 2.05 1.35 12.09
CA ALA A 227 2.80 1.24 10.84
C ALA A 227 4.26 1.68 11.04
N ASN A 228 5.19 0.73 10.95
CA ASN A 228 6.64 0.91 11.17
C ASN A 228 7.19 2.16 10.47
N ARG A 229 6.88 2.28 9.18
CA ARG A 229 7.40 3.36 8.34
C ARG A 229 6.88 4.73 8.79
N ARG A 230 5.61 4.83 9.17
CA ARG A 230 5.02 6.10 9.62
C ARG A 230 5.56 6.50 10.98
N PHE A 231 5.71 5.54 11.89
CA PHE A 231 6.36 5.75 13.18
C PHE A 231 7.80 6.26 13.01
N LEU A 232 8.63 5.58 12.22
CA LEU A 232 10.02 5.97 11.97
C LEU A 232 10.13 7.37 11.37
N LEU A 233 9.29 7.68 10.39
CA LEU A 233 9.23 9.01 9.80
C LEU A 233 8.76 10.06 10.80
N GLY A 234 7.84 9.73 11.69
CA GLY A 234 7.45 10.61 12.79
C GLY A 234 8.60 10.86 13.76
N CYS A 235 9.40 9.85 14.08
CA CYS A 235 10.61 10.02 14.89
C CYS A 235 11.67 10.88 14.22
N LEU A 236 11.88 10.70 12.90
CA LEU A 236 12.76 11.57 12.12
C LEU A 236 12.26 13.01 12.11
N ALA A 237 10.96 13.22 11.91
CA ALA A 237 10.34 14.54 11.95
C ALA A 237 10.50 15.20 13.33
N LEU A 238 10.30 14.46 14.42
CA LEU A 238 10.54 14.92 15.78
C LEU A 238 12.00 15.31 16.01
N GLY A 239 12.95 14.50 15.54
CA GLY A 239 14.39 14.78 15.64
C GLY A 239 14.77 16.09 14.95
N ARG A 240 14.23 16.33 13.75
CA ARG A 240 14.42 17.60 13.01
C ARG A 240 13.82 18.78 13.75
N VAL A 241 12.61 18.63 14.29
CA VAL A 241 11.99 19.69 15.11
C VAL A 241 12.85 19.98 16.35
N ASN A 242 13.38 18.95 17.01
CA ASN A 242 14.27 19.09 18.17
C ASN A 242 15.55 19.86 17.82
N GLU A 243 16.23 19.48 16.74
CA GLU A 243 17.45 20.14 16.26
C GLU A 243 17.20 21.63 15.99
N GLN A 244 16.05 21.97 15.41
CA GLN A 244 15.68 23.37 15.16
C GLN A 244 15.48 24.15 16.46
N PHE A 245 14.83 23.56 17.48
CA PHE A 245 14.69 24.19 18.79
C PHE A 245 16.03 24.35 19.52
N GLN A 246 16.94 23.38 19.40
CA GLN A 246 18.23 23.40 20.08
C GLN A 246 19.22 24.39 19.45
N THR A 247 19.29 24.43 18.12
CA THR A 247 20.26 25.28 17.42
C THR A 247 19.85 26.75 17.39
N GLY A 248 18.55 27.04 17.56
CA GLY A 248 18.00 28.37 17.32
C GLY A 248 18.22 28.86 15.88
N ALA A 249 18.62 27.97 14.98
CA ALA A 249 19.00 28.32 13.63
C ALA A 249 17.75 28.78 12.88
N PRO A 250 17.84 29.86 12.09
CA PRO A 250 16.76 30.26 11.19
C PRO A 250 16.48 29.12 10.21
N TRP A 251 15.20 28.71 10.09
CA TRP A 251 14.76 27.71 9.12
C TRP A 251 15.22 28.09 7.71
N ARG A 252 16.09 27.25 7.12
CA ARG A 252 16.44 27.31 5.70
C ARG A 252 15.62 26.23 4.97
N PRO A 253 14.67 26.60 4.10
CA PRO A 253 14.05 25.59 3.23
C PRO A 253 15.12 24.97 2.33
N PHE A 254 15.05 23.65 2.11
CA PHE A 254 15.88 22.97 1.13
C PHE A 254 15.36 23.30 -0.27
N GLY A 255 16.22 23.85 -1.13
CA GLY A 255 15.89 24.14 -2.54
C GLY A 255 15.19 25.49 -2.73
N ASP A 256 15.94 26.57 -2.56
CA ASP A 256 15.91 27.81 -3.37
C ASP A 256 16.70 28.87 -2.58
N GLU A 257 17.87 29.24 -3.09
CA GLU A 257 18.77 30.20 -2.45
C GLU A 257 18.24 31.64 -2.47
N GLU A 258 17.08 31.91 -3.07
CA GLU A 258 16.51 33.25 -3.14
C GLU A 258 15.18 33.42 -2.39
N LYS A 259 15.27 34.25 -1.34
CA LYS A 259 14.25 35.23 -0.93
C LYS A 259 12.94 34.66 -0.37
N THR A 260 13.00 34.14 0.85
CA THR A 260 12.16 34.61 1.97
C THR A 260 12.62 33.94 3.26
N SER A 261 13.02 34.73 4.26
CA SER A 261 13.42 34.18 5.55
C SER A 261 12.18 33.64 6.29
N ILE A 262 11.93 32.32 6.17
CA ILE A 262 10.98 31.60 7.03
C ILE A 262 11.34 31.79 8.52
N ALA A 263 12.59 32.15 8.81
CA ALA A 263 13.06 32.64 10.12
C ALA A 263 12.20 33.76 10.76
N GLN A 264 11.44 34.53 9.97
CA GLN A 264 10.50 35.52 10.50
C GLN A 264 9.10 34.95 10.80
N ASN A 265 8.72 33.78 10.27
CA ASN A 265 7.32 33.35 10.21
C ASN A 265 6.84 32.42 11.34
N CYS A 266 7.72 31.76 12.10
CA CYS A 266 7.25 31.26 13.40
C CYS A 266 7.19 32.37 14.48
N GLY A 267 7.88 33.50 14.21
CA GLY A 267 7.77 34.74 14.96
C GLY A 267 7.95 34.61 16.47
N ASP A 268 7.19 35.41 17.21
CA ASP A 268 7.16 35.40 18.66
C ASP A 268 6.44 34.19 19.24
N LEU A 269 5.58 33.51 18.45
CA LEU A 269 4.80 32.36 18.93
C LEU A 269 5.68 31.14 19.19
N CYS A 270 6.62 30.81 18.30
CA CYS A 270 7.61 29.75 18.58
C CYS A 270 8.51 30.11 19.76
N ARG A 271 8.95 31.38 19.85
CA ARG A 271 9.81 31.85 20.96
C ARG A 271 9.09 31.76 22.29
N GLU A 272 7.85 32.24 22.35
CA GLU A 272 7.00 32.13 23.52
C GLU A 272 6.74 30.66 23.86
N ARG A 273 6.45 29.81 22.86
CA ARG A 273 6.24 28.38 23.12
C ARG A 273 7.48 27.69 23.66
N ALA A 274 8.67 28.02 23.15
CA ALA A 274 9.95 27.51 23.63
C ALA A 274 10.26 27.92 25.08
N THR A 275 9.48 28.83 25.69
CA THR A 275 9.59 29.14 27.13
C THR A 275 8.72 28.25 28.02
N ARG A 276 7.79 27.48 27.43
CA ARG A 276 6.83 26.66 28.18
C ARG A 276 7.23 25.18 28.07
N PRO A 277 7.28 24.43 29.17
CA PRO A 277 7.57 23.01 29.10
C PRO A 277 6.47 22.28 28.32
N GLY A 278 6.86 21.22 27.62
CA GLY A 278 5.95 20.38 26.86
C GLY A 278 6.68 19.14 26.37
N ARG A 279 5.97 18.03 26.27
CA ARG A 279 6.54 16.77 25.77
C ARG A 279 5.66 16.15 24.70
N VAL A 280 6.25 15.86 23.54
CA VAL A 280 5.63 14.99 22.54
C VAL A 280 6.26 13.61 22.64
N VAL A 281 5.44 12.56 22.65
CA VAL A 281 5.87 11.16 22.59
C VAL A 281 5.17 10.50 21.43
N LEU A 282 5.93 9.93 20.48
CA LEU A 282 5.39 8.98 19.52
C LEU A 282 5.77 7.57 19.97
N ALA A 283 4.80 6.67 19.96
CA ALA A 283 4.96 5.28 20.37
C ALA A 283 4.59 4.33 19.23
N TYR A 284 5.49 3.40 18.94
CA TYR A 284 5.25 2.28 18.04
C TYR A 284 4.46 1.20 18.80
N GLN A 285 3.14 1.31 18.78
CA GLN A 285 2.29 0.52 19.65
C GLN A 285 0.91 0.25 19.01
N ASP A 286 0.31 -0.86 19.44
CA ASP A 286 -1.09 -1.14 19.19
C ASP A 286 -1.98 -0.18 20.01
N ILE A 287 -2.89 0.52 19.33
CA ILE A 287 -3.90 1.41 19.93
C ILE A 287 -4.69 0.75 21.07
N LEU A 288 -4.93 -0.57 20.99
CA LEU A 288 -5.67 -1.31 22.02
C LEU A 288 -4.83 -1.58 23.28
N LYS A 289 -3.50 -1.42 23.19
CA LYS A 289 -2.54 -1.62 24.28
C LYS A 289 -1.97 -0.33 24.82
N ALA A 290 -2.10 0.78 24.09
CA ALA A 290 -1.63 2.09 24.52
C ALA A 290 -2.25 2.50 25.88
N ASP A 291 -1.42 3.09 26.73
CA ASP A 291 -1.87 3.71 27.98
C ASP A 291 -2.36 5.13 27.68
N VAL A 292 -3.66 5.33 27.86
CA VAL A 292 -4.34 6.63 27.68
C VAL A 292 -4.99 7.09 28.98
N SER A 293 -4.62 6.51 30.13
CA SER A 293 -5.28 6.79 31.42
C SER A 293 -5.21 8.25 31.86
N ASN A 294 -4.12 8.93 31.50
CA ASN A 294 -3.86 10.33 31.86
C ASN A 294 -4.31 11.34 30.79
N VAL A 295 -4.97 10.90 29.72
CA VAL A 295 -5.34 11.77 28.58
C VAL A 295 -6.61 12.58 28.89
N ASP A 296 -6.58 13.87 28.55
CA ASP A 296 -7.70 14.81 28.67
C ASP A 296 -8.54 14.88 27.39
N VAL A 297 -7.87 14.85 26.23
CA VAL A 297 -8.48 14.83 24.90
C VAL A 297 -7.81 13.78 24.03
N ALA A 298 -8.63 12.86 23.51
CA ALA A 298 -8.20 11.88 22.52
C ALA A 298 -8.79 12.21 21.15
N PHE A 299 -8.00 12.00 20.11
CA PHE A 299 -8.42 12.02 18.72
C PHE A 299 -8.16 10.66 18.08
N SER A 300 -9.07 10.19 17.23
CA SER A 300 -8.83 9.03 16.39
C SER A 300 -9.51 9.20 15.04
N ASN A 301 -8.73 9.14 13.96
CA ASN A 301 -9.29 9.08 12.62
C ASN A 301 -9.72 7.66 12.27
N ASN A 302 -10.86 7.24 12.83
CA ASN A 302 -11.37 5.88 12.73
C ASN A 302 -12.23 5.61 11.47
N ILE A 303 -12.13 6.45 10.42
CA ILE A 303 -12.98 6.37 9.22
C ILE A 303 -12.91 4.97 8.56
N CYS A 304 -11.70 4.40 8.51
CA CYS A 304 -11.40 3.11 7.90
C CYS A 304 -11.27 1.94 8.88
N LEU A 305 -11.54 2.14 10.17
CA LEU A 305 -11.53 1.02 11.11
C LEU A 305 -12.75 0.13 10.89
N ARG A 306 -12.53 -1.20 10.87
CA ARG A 306 -13.64 -2.16 10.83
C ARG A 306 -14.45 -2.03 12.12
N HIS A 307 -15.73 -2.44 12.09
CA HIS A 307 -16.61 -2.27 13.27
C HIS A 307 -16.09 -2.94 14.53
N SER A 308 -15.49 -4.14 14.40
CA SER A 308 -14.89 -4.85 15.53
C SER A 308 -13.77 -4.03 16.17
N LEU A 309 -12.80 -3.58 15.37
CA LEU A 309 -11.69 -2.76 15.84
C LEU A 309 -12.18 -1.40 16.36
N ASN A 310 -13.08 -0.73 15.65
CA ASN A 310 -13.63 0.56 16.06
C ASN A 310 -14.36 0.47 17.41
N ASN A 311 -15.15 -0.58 17.63
CA ASN A 311 -15.79 -0.80 18.93
C ASN A 311 -14.77 -1.17 20.01
N ALA A 312 -13.73 -1.94 19.69
CA ALA A 312 -12.65 -2.25 20.61
C ALA A 312 -11.87 -0.99 21.04
N VAL A 313 -11.61 -0.07 20.10
CA VAL A 313 -11.02 1.25 20.40
C VAL A 313 -11.96 2.05 21.29
N GLY A 314 -13.26 2.12 20.97
CA GLY A 314 -14.25 2.80 21.81
C GLY A 314 -14.29 2.24 23.24
N GLN A 315 -14.27 0.91 23.39
CA GLN A 315 -14.23 0.24 24.68
C GLN A 315 -12.92 0.54 25.43
N ARG A 316 -11.77 0.46 24.75
CA ARG A 316 -10.46 0.79 25.33
C ARG A 316 -10.43 2.23 25.84
N LEU A 317 -10.97 3.17 25.07
CA LEU A 317 -11.05 4.58 25.46
C LEU A 317 -11.95 4.76 26.68
N LEU A 318 -13.13 4.12 26.70
CA LEU A 318 -14.00 4.14 27.88
C LEU A 318 -13.28 3.56 29.10
N ASP A 319 -12.53 2.48 28.92
CA ASP A 319 -11.88 1.75 30.01
C ASP A 319 -10.67 2.45 30.62
N GLN A 320 -10.01 3.33 29.86
CA GLN A 320 -8.77 3.95 30.31
C GLN A 320 -8.95 5.43 30.62
N LEU A 321 -9.69 6.18 29.80
CA LEU A 321 -9.83 7.62 29.98
C LEU A 321 -10.54 7.96 31.30
N LYS A 322 -10.09 9.05 31.92
CA LYS A 322 -10.71 9.63 33.11
C LYS A 322 -12.08 10.24 32.80
N ILE A 323 -12.94 10.28 33.81
CA ILE A 323 -14.23 11.00 33.73
C ILE A 323 -13.96 12.46 33.37
N GLY A 324 -14.75 12.99 32.43
CA GLY A 324 -14.59 14.33 31.88
C GLY A 324 -13.73 14.40 30.61
N ALA A 325 -12.92 13.37 30.32
CA ALA A 325 -12.15 13.32 29.08
C ALA A 325 -13.05 13.37 27.84
N ARG A 326 -12.54 13.98 26.76
CA ARG A 326 -13.28 14.14 25.51
C ARG A 326 -12.60 13.40 24.38
N ILE A 327 -13.41 12.87 23.46
CA ILE A 327 -12.94 12.05 22.35
C ILE A 327 -13.53 12.61 21.06
N ALA A 328 -12.70 12.96 20.09
CA ALA A 328 -13.15 13.29 18.74
C ALA A 328 -12.81 12.15 17.78
N VAL A 329 -13.82 11.65 17.06
CA VAL A 329 -13.65 10.56 16.08
C VAL A 329 -14.34 10.87 14.76
N ALA A 330 -13.75 10.42 13.64
CA ALA A 330 -14.31 10.62 12.30
C ALA A 330 -15.59 9.80 12.04
N ARG A 331 -15.80 8.69 12.76
CA ARG A 331 -16.95 7.78 12.62
C ARG A 331 -17.50 7.36 13.98
N ARG A 332 -18.83 7.18 14.06
CA ARG A 332 -19.50 6.79 15.31
C ARG A 332 -19.10 5.37 15.72
N PHE A 333 -19.04 5.12 17.04
CA PHE A 333 -19.00 3.77 17.57
C PHE A 333 -20.37 3.13 17.34
N ARG A 334 -20.42 1.99 16.66
CA ARG A 334 -21.69 1.36 16.27
C ARG A 334 -22.39 0.73 17.46
N ARG A 335 -21.59 0.13 18.34
CA ARG A 335 -22.04 -0.28 19.67
C ARG A 335 -21.39 0.70 20.63
N MET A 336 -22.22 1.49 21.30
CA MET A 336 -21.74 2.34 22.37
C MET A 336 -21.13 1.43 23.44
N PRO A 337 -19.85 1.63 23.81
CA PRO A 337 -19.26 0.88 24.88
C PRO A 337 -19.98 1.23 26.18
N VAL A 338 -20.31 0.21 26.98
CA VAL A 338 -21.01 0.38 28.25
C VAL A 338 -20.19 -0.30 29.32
N SER A 339 -19.91 0.43 30.40
CA SER A 339 -19.38 -0.11 31.65
C SER A 339 -20.39 0.17 32.75
N SER A 340 -20.38 -0.63 33.82
CA SER A 340 -21.30 -0.45 34.95
C SER A 340 -21.11 0.88 35.68
N SER A 341 -19.93 1.49 35.59
CA SER A 341 -19.56 2.71 36.31
C SER A 341 -19.33 3.94 35.43
N ARG A 342 -19.34 3.79 34.10
CA ARG A 342 -19.06 4.87 33.14
C ARG A 342 -19.57 4.55 31.75
N HIS A 343 -19.85 5.59 30.97
CA HIS A 343 -20.19 5.46 29.55
C HIS A 343 -19.65 6.63 28.72
N LEU A 344 -19.68 6.47 27.40
CA LEU A 344 -19.39 7.54 26.45
C LEU A 344 -20.68 8.29 26.12
N GLU A 345 -20.81 9.54 26.55
CA GLU A 345 -21.92 10.42 26.20
C GLU A 345 -21.58 11.14 24.90
N ARG A 346 -22.42 11.04 23.86
CA ARG A 346 -22.25 11.82 22.63
C ARG A 346 -22.71 13.25 22.89
N ILE A 347 -21.79 14.20 22.86
CA ILE A 347 -22.07 15.62 23.15
C ILE A 347 -22.23 16.48 21.88
N GLY A 348 -21.85 15.97 20.69
CA GLY A 348 -22.12 16.64 19.42
C GLY A 348 -21.27 16.16 18.25
N ALA A 349 -21.08 17.02 17.26
CA ALA A 349 -20.18 16.80 16.13
C ALA A 349 -19.56 18.14 15.68
N ILE A 350 -18.34 18.08 15.15
CA ILE A 350 -17.56 19.24 14.72
C ILE A 350 -17.15 19.08 13.25
N PRO A 351 -17.53 19.99 12.34
CA PRO A 351 -17.03 19.96 10.97
C PRO A 351 -15.55 20.38 10.95
N ALA A 352 -14.68 19.51 10.45
CA ALA A 352 -13.25 19.77 10.36
C ALA A 352 -12.67 19.38 9.00
N ARG A 353 -11.66 20.13 8.55
CA ARG A 353 -10.99 19.91 7.26
C ARG A 353 -10.07 18.69 7.30
N VAL A 354 -10.24 17.81 6.33
CA VAL A 354 -9.45 16.58 6.17
C VAL A 354 -8.81 16.55 4.79
N SER A 355 -7.68 15.86 4.63
CA SER A 355 -6.94 15.86 3.35
C SER A 355 -7.68 15.15 2.22
N TRP A 356 -8.61 14.25 2.55
CA TRP A 356 -9.28 13.36 1.60
C TRP A 356 -10.69 13.80 1.21
N MET A 357 -11.14 14.99 1.62
CA MET A 357 -12.43 15.55 1.19
C MET A 357 -12.27 17.02 0.84
N SER A 358 -13.01 17.48 -0.18
CA SER A 358 -13.09 18.90 -0.52
C SER A 358 -13.93 19.70 0.47
N GLN A 359 -14.87 19.03 1.15
CA GLN A 359 -15.72 19.59 2.19
C GLN A 359 -15.26 19.14 3.59
N PRO A 360 -15.52 19.94 4.65
CA PRO A 360 -15.29 19.51 6.01
C PRO A 360 -16.03 18.20 6.34
N ALA A 361 -15.38 17.31 7.08
CA ALA A 361 -15.97 16.08 7.60
C ALA A 361 -16.42 16.29 9.06
N ASP A 362 -17.60 15.79 9.42
CA ASP A 362 -18.07 15.82 10.81
C ASP A 362 -17.28 14.83 11.67
N HIS A 363 -16.68 15.34 12.74
CA HIS A 363 -16.03 14.55 13.77
C HIS A 363 -16.96 14.49 14.98
N ILE A 364 -17.43 13.29 15.32
CA ILE A 364 -18.32 13.09 16.46
C ILE A 364 -17.53 13.22 17.75
N VAL A 365 -18.08 13.98 18.69
CA VAL A 365 -17.46 14.22 19.99
C VAL A 365 -18.20 13.44 21.07
N TYR A 366 -17.45 12.72 21.88
CA TYR A 366 -17.91 12.03 23.07
C TYR A 366 -17.25 12.60 24.32
N LYS A 367 -17.92 12.49 25.46
CA LYS A 367 -17.40 12.76 26.79
C LYS A 367 -17.49 11.50 27.64
N VAL A 368 -16.44 11.19 28.40
CA VAL A 368 -16.49 10.12 29.39
C VAL A 368 -17.25 10.64 30.60
N VAL A 369 -18.36 10.00 30.95
CA VAL A 369 -19.18 10.40 32.10
C VAL A 369 -19.31 9.24 33.09
N ALA A 370 -19.47 9.57 34.37
CA ALA A 370 -19.81 8.58 35.37
C ALA A 370 -21.16 7.95 35.02
N GLY A 371 -21.25 6.64 35.13
CA GLY A 371 -22.54 5.96 35.12
C GLY A 371 -23.21 6.25 36.45
N GLU A 372 -24.40 6.84 36.41
CA GLU A 372 -25.32 6.67 37.52
C GLU A 372 -25.61 5.17 37.58
N GLY A 373 -25.22 4.51 38.68
CA GLY A 373 -25.49 3.08 38.88
C GLY A 373 -26.95 2.78 38.52
N PRO A 374 -27.26 1.59 37.99
CA PRO A 374 -28.52 1.34 37.29
C PRO A 374 -29.71 1.86 38.10
N GLN A 375 -30.25 3.01 37.67
CA GLN A 375 -31.63 3.32 37.98
C GLN A 375 -32.42 2.32 37.15
N GLU A 376 -32.97 1.30 37.82
CA GLU A 376 -34.01 0.42 37.30
C GLU A 376 -35.17 1.29 36.79
N THR A 377 -35.05 1.76 35.55
CA THR A 377 -36.18 2.32 34.82
C THR A 377 -36.91 1.12 34.25
N SER A 378 -37.99 0.79 34.93
CA SER A 378 -38.90 -0.30 34.60
C SER A 378 -39.28 -0.27 33.12
N ALA A 379 -39.25 -1.47 32.53
CA ALA A 379 -39.84 -1.89 31.28
C ALA A 379 -40.93 -0.97 30.71
N ASP A 380 -40.69 -0.44 29.52
CA ASP A 380 -41.65 -0.45 28.40
C ASP A 380 -40.99 0.11 27.13
N ARG A 381 -40.47 -0.78 26.28
CA ARG A 381 -40.26 -0.48 24.85
C ARG A 381 -40.86 -1.61 24.01
N PRO A 382 -41.80 -1.30 23.10
CA PRO A 382 -42.48 -2.31 22.32
C PRO A 382 -41.53 -2.90 21.26
N ALA A 383 -41.60 -4.22 21.11
CA ALA A 383 -40.92 -4.97 20.07
C ALA A 383 -41.45 -4.56 18.68
N SER A 384 -40.64 -3.81 17.91
CA SER A 384 -40.97 -3.48 16.53
C SER A 384 -40.75 -4.69 15.61
N ALA A 385 -41.81 -5.06 14.88
CA ALA A 385 -41.91 -6.19 13.99
C ALA A 385 -40.83 -6.23 12.89
N ALA A 386 -40.33 -7.43 12.62
CA ALA A 386 -39.39 -7.75 11.55
C ALA A 386 -40.03 -7.56 10.16
N HIS A 387 -39.61 -6.49 9.47
CA HIS A 387 -39.96 -6.26 8.08
C HIS A 387 -39.00 -7.02 7.16
N ARG A 388 -39.44 -8.16 6.62
CA ARG A 388 -38.72 -8.89 5.54
C ARG A 388 -38.86 -8.13 4.22
N GLN A 389 -37.85 -7.34 3.87
CA GLN A 389 -37.71 -6.80 2.52
C GLN A 389 -37.33 -7.92 1.54
N ARG A 390 -38.18 -8.13 0.52
CA ARG A 390 -37.83 -8.92 -0.67
C ARG A 390 -36.90 -8.07 -1.54
N HIS A 391 -35.65 -8.50 -1.71
CA HIS A 391 -34.74 -7.88 -2.66
C HIS A 391 -35.21 -8.17 -4.09
N SER A 392 -35.62 -7.14 -4.82
CA SER A 392 -35.79 -7.24 -6.27
C SER A 392 -34.41 -7.46 -6.90
N ILE A 393 -34.31 -8.41 -7.83
CA ILE A 393 -33.09 -8.67 -8.61
C ILE A 393 -32.84 -7.43 -9.48
N THR A 394 -31.95 -6.56 -9.03
CA THR A 394 -31.43 -5.45 -9.81
C THR A 394 -30.57 -6.00 -10.93
N THR A 395 -30.82 -5.56 -12.16
CA THR A 395 -29.98 -5.86 -13.32
C THR A 395 -28.55 -5.42 -13.05
N ILE A 396 -27.61 -6.37 -13.06
CA ILE A 396 -26.19 -6.11 -12.84
C ILE A 396 -25.69 -5.29 -14.05
N PRO A 397 -25.13 -4.08 -13.85
CA PRO A 397 -24.58 -3.30 -14.96
C PRO A 397 -23.44 -4.08 -15.63
N PRO A 398 -23.23 -3.92 -16.95
CA PRO A 398 -22.15 -4.60 -17.64
C PRO A 398 -20.80 -4.25 -16.99
N PRO A 399 -19.86 -5.21 -16.88
CA PRO A 399 -18.58 -4.99 -16.24
C PRO A 399 -17.80 -3.89 -16.96
N GLN A 400 -17.12 -3.03 -16.20
CA GLN A 400 -16.23 -2.03 -16.77
C GLN A 400 -15.04 -2.75 -17.42
N LYS A 401 -14.73 -2.37 -18.66
CA LYS A 401 -13.74 -3.04 -19.51
C LYS A 401 -12.86 -2.00 -20.20
N CYS A 402 -11.56 -2.29 -20.27
CA CYS A 402 -10.64 -1.61 -21.18
C CYS A 402 -9.89 -2.66 -22.02
N THR A 403 -9.55 -2.30 -23.26
CA THR A 403 -8.98 -3.24 -24.23
C THR A 403 -7.99 -2.54 -25.13
N LEU A 404 -6.90 -3.23 -25.42
CA LEU A 404 -5.92 -2.84 -26.43
C LEU A 404 -5.71 -4.01 -27.37
N ASP A 405 -6.06 -3.82 -28.64
CA ASP A 405 -5.72 -4.73 -29.72
C ASP A 405 -4.46 -4.20 -30.41
N LEU A 406 -3.34 -4.86 -30.17
CA LEU A 406 -2.05 -4.41 -30.69
C LEU A 406 -2.00 -4.51 -32.22
N GLY A 407 -2.67 -5.50 -32.82
CA GLY A 407 -2.74 -5.65 -34.27
C GLY A 407 -3.47 -4.48 -34.93
N ILE A 408 -4.58 -4.04 -34.34
CA ILE A 408 -5.34 -2.88 -34.84
C ILE A 408 -4.55 -1.58 -34.68
N GLU A 409 -3.91 -1.35 -33.53
CA GLU A 409 -3.15 -0.11 -33.33
C GLU A 409 -1.92 -0.01 -34.24
N VAL A 410 -1.23 -1.13 -34.47
CA VAL A 410 -0.14 -1.20 -35.47
C VAL A 410 -0.68 -0.93 -36.88
N ALA A 411 -1.82 -1.52 -37.25
CA ALA A 411 -2.41 -1.31 -38.57
C ALA A 411 -2.85 0.15 -38.82
N LYS A 412 -3.43 0.82 -37.81
CA LYS A 412 -3.77 2.26 -37.90
C LYS A 412 -2.55 3.12 -38.19
N ARG A 413 -1.41 2.77 -37.59
CA ARG A 413 -0.15 3.45 -37.84
C ARG A 413 0.35 3.21 -39.27
N ILE A 414 0.40 1.97 -39.73
CA ILE A 414 0.84 1.65 -41.11
C ILE A 414 0.04 2.47 -42.13
N HIS A 415 -1.26 2.66 -41.90
CA HIS A 415 -2.08 3.51 -42.76
C HIS A 415 -1.67 4.99 -42.72
N THR A 416 -1.34 5.52 -41.54
CA THR A 416 -0.91 6.92 -41.36
C THR A 416 0.50 7.19 -41.92
N ASP A 417 1.39 6.20 -41.83
CA ASP A 417 2.76 6.29 -42.35
C ASP A 417 2.82 6.08 -43.87
N ALA A 418 1.91 5.28 -44.44
CA ALA A 418 1.78 5.12 -45.90
C ALA A 418 1.44 6.46 -46.60
N ASP A 419 0.72 7.36 -45.93
CA ASP A 419 0.46 8.71 -46.43
C ASP A 419 1.70 9.62 -46.38
N LYS A 420 2.70 9.28 -45.55
CA LYS A 420 3.95 10.04 -45.36
C LYS A 420 5.15 9.45 -46.12
N ALA A 421 5.16 8.15 -46.39
CA ALA A 421 6.27 7.40 -46.98
C ALA A 421 6.44 7.61 -48.49
N ALA A 422 6.09 8.78 -49.01
CA ALA A 422 6.47 9.23 -50.35
C ALA A 422 7.96 9.61 -50.46
N ASP A 423 8.75 9.53 -49.37
CA ASP A 423 10.10 10.14 -49.28
C ASP A 423 11.27 9.15 -49.02
N GLY A 424 11.12 7.88 -49.38
CA GLY A 424 12.25 7.08 -49.90
C GLY A 424 13.46 6.75 -49.00
N GLN A 425 13.36 6.65 -47.68
CA GLN A 425 14.45 6.06 -46.86
C GLN A 425 13.94 5.09 -45.79
N ARG A 426 14.50 3.87 -45.75
CA ARG A 426 14.32 2.88 -44.67
C ARG A 426 15.66 2.52 -44.05
N HIS A 427 15.78 2.66 -42.74
CA HIS A 427 16.90 2.18 -41.94
C HIS A 427 16.55 0.84 -41.26
N VAL A 428 17.51 -0.08 -41.19
CA VAL A 428 17.40 -1.38 -40.51
C VAL A 428 17.99 -1.25 -39.10
N HIS A 429 17.24 -1.60 -38.05
CA HIS A 429 17.70 -1.50 -36.65
C HIS A 429 17.27 -2.70 -35.77
N GLU A 430 18.21 -3.12 -34.91
CA GLU A 430 18.17 -3.87 -33.62
C GLU A 430 17.12 -4.96 -33.32
N GLU A 431 17.56 -5.98 -32.55
CA GLU A 431 16.79 -7.15 -32.10
C GLU A 431 15.45 -6.77 -31.41
N PRO A 432 14.30 -7.37 -31.81
CA PRO A 432 12.97 -6.99 -31.32
C PRO A 432 12.72 -7.12 -29.80
N TRP A 433 13.44 -7.99 -29.10
CA TRP A 433 13.13 -8.34 -27.70
C TRP A 433 13.69 -7.35 -26.66
N GLN A 434 14.81 -6.68 -26.93
CA GLN A 434 15.42 -5.72 -25.99
C GLN A 434 14.53 -4.50 -25.79
N GLN A 435 13.91 -4.00 -26.85
CA GLN A 435 13.02 -2.84 -26.78
C GLN A 435 11.64 -3.20 -26.22
N ALA A 436 11.14 -4.42 -26.43
CA ALA A 436 9.95 -4.91 -25.73
C ALA A 436 10.20 -4.99 -24.20
N ALA A 437 11.41 -5.39 -23.80
CA ALA A 437 11.84 -5.36 -22.40
C ALA A 437 11.95 -3.93 -21.86
N GLU A 438 12.49 -2.98 -22.63
CA GLU A 438 12.53 -1.56 -22.24
C GLU A 438 11.14 -0.94 -22.12
N LEU A 439 10.27 -1.17 -23.10
CA LEU A 439 8.88 -0.71 -23.09
C LEU A 439 8.11 -1.32 -21.91
N PHE A 440 8.27 -2.63 -21.70
CA PHE A 440 7.72 -3.27 -20.53
C PHE A 440 8.30 -2.65 -19.26
N ASN A 441 9.61 -2.42 -19.15
CA ASN A 441 10.23 -1.83 -17.96
C ASN A 441 9.82 -0.37 -17.74
N ASP A 442 9.60 0.43 -18.77
CA ASP A 442 9.07 1.80 -18.68
C ASP A 442 7.64 1.79 -18.14
N ILE A 443 6.78 0.98 -18.75
CA ILE A 443 5.40 0.77 -18.30
C ILE A 443 5.39 0.17 -16.88
N TYR A 444 6.23 -0.84 -16.63
CA TYR A 444 6.31 -1.63 -15.40
C TYR A 444 6.90 -0.83 -14.25
N SER A 445 7.96 -0.05 -14.45
CA SER A 445 8.55 0.82 -13.43
C SER A 445 7.54 1.88 -13.01
N THR A 446 6.78 2.42 -13.97
CA THR A 446 5.76 3.40 -13.64
C THR A 446 4.56 2.76 -12.92
N ILE A 447 4.11 1.58 -13.37
CA ILE A 447 3.08 0.78 -12.67
C ILE A 447 3.54 0.37 -11.26
N SER A 448 4.80 -0.04 -11.11
CA SER A 448 5.37 -0.47 -9.83
C SER A 448 5.60 0.72 -8.89
N GLY A 449 5.78 1.93 -9.42
CA GLY A 449 5.66 3.17 -8.64
C GLY A 449 4.27 3.36 -8.02
N PHE A 450 3.21 2.87 -8.68
CA PHE A 450 1.83 2.91 -8.16
C PHE A 450 1.47 1.73 -7.24
N VAL A 451 2.13 0.58 -7.40
CA VAL A 451 2.05 -0.55 -6.47
C VAL A 451 3.20 -0.44 -5.49
N SER A 452 3.02 0.37 -4.46
CA SER A 452 4.01 0.43 -3.38
C SER A 452 4.25 -0.97 -2.83
N LEU A 453 5.51 -1.42 -2.84
CA LEU A 453 6.00 -2.58 -2.08
C LEU A 453 5.70 -2.48 -0.56
N ASN A 454 5.14 -1.35 -0.10
CA ASN A 454 4.71 -1.05 1.26
C ASN A 454 3.23 -1.39 1.54
N ASP A 455 2.61 -2.33 0.81
CA ASP A 455 1.31 -2.85 1.23
C ASP A 455 1.53 -3.68 2.52
N PRO A 456 0.93 -3.36 3.69
CA PRO A 456 1.04 -4.21 4.88
C PRO A 456 0.47 -5.63 4.64
N ALA A 457 -0.32 -5.79 3.58
CA ALA A 457 -0.66 -7.07 3.01
C ALA A 457 0.60 -7.88 2.61
N SER A 458 1.62 -7.23 2.03
CA SER A 458 2.92 -7.81 1.65
C SER A 458 3.66 -8.40 2.86
N ASP A 459 3.70 -7.72 4.01
CA ASP A 459 4.31 -8.28 5.23
C ASP A 459 3.54 -9.49 5.77
N THR A 460 2.22 -9.48 5.59
CA THR A 460 1.38 -10.64 5.92
C THR A 460 1.67 -11.79 4.95
N VAL A 461 1.82 -11.53 3.65
CA VAL A 461 2.22 -12.54 2.66
C VAL A 461 3.65 -13.04 2.91
N ASN A 462 4.60 -12.17 3.28
CA ASN A 462 5.97 -12.53 3.64
C ASN A 462 5.97 -13.52 4.81
N ARG A 463 5.25 -13.20 5.90
CA ARG A 463 5.12 -14.10 7.07
C ARG A 463 4.46 -15.43 6.70
N ILE A 464 3.36 -15.38 5.93
CA ILE A 464 2.65 -16.56 5.44
C ILE A 464 3.54 -17.41 4.51
N GLY A 465 4.41 -16.78 3.72
CA GLY A 465 5.31 -17.47 2.79
C GLY A 465 6.51 -18.11 3.47
N GLN A 466 7.01 -17.53 4.58
CA GLN A 466 8.15 -18.05 5.32
C GLN A 466 7.78 -19.21 6.27
N HIS A 467 6.60 -19.16 6.87
CA HIS A 467 6.05 -20.26 7.64
C HIS A 467 5.21 -21.12 6.72
N HIS A 468 5.78 -22.20 6.16
CA HIS A 468 5.03 -23.23 5.43
C HIS A 468 3.66 -23.41 6.09
N MET A 469 2.59 -23.03 5.37
CA MET A 469 1.25 -22.83 5.90
C MET A 469 0.64 -24.11 6.49
N GLU A 470 1.08 -24.60 7.63
CA GLU A 470 0.50 -25.78 8.25
C GLU A 470 -0.73 -25.41 9.08
N ASP A 471 -0.72 -24.23 9.74
CA ASP A 471 -1.83 -23.81 10.60
C ASP A 471 -2.92 -23.05 9.85
N GLU A 472 -4.15 -23.55 9.98
CA GLU A 472 -5.37 -22.98 9.41
C GLU A 472 -5.71 -21.60 10.00
N GLN A 473 -5.27 -21.36 11.24
CA GLN A 473 -5.57 -20.17 12.02
C GLN A 473 -4.87 -18.91 11.46
N ASP A 474 -3.64 -19.05 10.96
CA ASP A 474 -2.93 -17.95 10.29
C ASP A 474 -3.62 -17.55 8.97
N ARG A 475 -4.35 -18.47 8.35
CA ARG A 475 -5.05 -18.24 7.07
C ARG A 475 -6.29 -17.39 7.22
N GLU A 476 -6.99 -17.50 8.33
CA GLU A 476 -8.16 -16.67 8.61
C GLU A 476 -7.79 -15.19 8.85
N SER A 477 -6.51 -14.93 9.15
CA SER A 477 -6.01 -13.58 9.38
C SER A 477 -5.75 -12.79 8.09
N CYS A 478 -5.58 -13.48 6.94
CA CYS A 478 -5.33 -12.82 5.66
C CYS A 478 -6.64 -12.42 4.96
N ASP A 479 -6.67 -11.22 4.36
CA ASP A 479 -7.79 -10.76 3.54
C ASP A 479 -7.67 -11.31 2.11
N GLU A 480 -8.77 -11.71 1.47
CA GLU A 480 -8.75 -12.19 0.09
C GLU A 480 -8.27 -11.14 -0.91
N SER A 481 -8.24 -9.86 -0.51
CA SER A 481 -7.66 -8.75 -1.28
C SER A 481 -6.13 -8.63 -1.17
N THR A 482 -5.53 -9.32 -0.18
CA THR A 482 -4.10 -9.47 0.00
C THR A 482 -3.58 -10.48 -1.02
N TYR A 483 -2.66 -10.02 -1.86
CA TYR A 483 -2.19 -10.81 -2.98
C TYR A 483 -0.69 -10.97 -2.88
N GLY A 484 -0.23 -12.15 -3.27
CA GLY A 484 1.16 -12.34 -3.60
C GLY A 484 1.38 -12.08 -5.09
N GLU A 485 2.18 -11.07 -5.44
CA GLU A 485 2.60 -10.84 -6.85
C GLU A 485 3.63 -11.85 -7.37
N ILE A 486 3.25 -12.64 -8.36
CA ILE A 486 4.21 -13.39 -9.17
C ILE A 486 5.20 -12.41 -9.84
N THR A 487 6.49 -12.77 -9.86
CA THR A 487 7.45 -11.93 -10.57
C THR A 487 7.37 -12.21 -12.08
N PRO A 488 7.90 -11.32 -12.94
CA PRO A 488 7.97 -11.58 -14.36
C PRO A 488 8.64 -12.93 -14.70
N GLU A 489 9.73 -13.27 -14.01
CA GLU A 489 10.43 -14.55 -14.21
C GLU A 489 9.58 -15.73 -13.73
N GLY A 490 8.78 -15.52 -12.67
CA GLY A 490 7.82 -16.51 -12.20
C GLY A 490 6.77 -16.85 -13.25
N LEU A 491 6.16 -15.82 -13.86
CA LEU A 491 5.16 -16.02 -14.91
C LEU A 491 5.80 -16.66 -16.15
N GLN A 492 6.99 -16.21 -16.55
CA GLN A 492 7.75 -16.82 -17.65
C GLN A 492 8.01 -18.31 -17.39
N SER A 493 8.41 -18.67 -16.16
CA SER A 493 8.63 -20.07 -15.76
C SER A 493 7.35 -20.91 -15.88
N ILE A 494 6.19 -20.33 -15.55
CA ILE A 494 4.89 -20.98 -15.74
C ILE A 494 4.60 -21.18 -17.23
N LEU A 495 4.68 -20.13 -18.04
CA LEU A 495 4.30 -20.18 -19.46
C LEU A 495 5.24 -21.09 -20.27
N HIS A 496 6.51 -21.20 -19.87
CA HIS A 496 7.51 -22.07 -20.50
C HIS A 496 7.58 -23.48 -19.89
N ASP A 497 6.80 -23.78 -18.84
CA ASP A 497 6.81 -25.12 -18.25
C ASP A 497 6.47 -26.16 -19.33
N SER A 498 7.20 -27.28 -19.35
CA SER A 498 7.08 -28.30 -20.40
C SER A 498 5.69 -28.93 -20.53
N TRP A 499 4.85 -28.80 -19.50
CA TRP A 499 3.45 -29.22 -19.57
C TRP A 499 2.52 -28.10 -20.05
N ILE A 500 2.86 -26.84 -19.77
CA ILE A 500 2.06 -25.67 -20.14
C ILE A 500 2.35 -25.23 -21.57
N GLN A 501 3.62 -25.08 -21.96
CA GLN A 501 4.07 -24.77 -23.32
C GLN A 501 3.18 -23.73 -24.02
N ALA A 502 3.01 -22.56 -23.39
CA ALA A 502 2.17 -21.51 -23.94
C ALA A 502 2.66 -21.10 -25.33
N GLY A 503 1.79 -21.17 -26.32
CA GLY A 503 2.04 -20.80 -27.70
C GLY A 503 1.25 -19.57 -28.13
N THR A 504 1.46 -19.15 -29.37
CA THR A 504 0.82 -17.95 -29.92
C THR A 504 -0.70 -18.06 -30.02
N ALA A 505 -1.24 -19.28 -30.14
CA ALA A 505 -2.68 -19.55 -30.18
C ALA A 505 -3.35 -19.55 -28.80
N ASP A 506 -2.57 -19.51 -27.71
CA ASP A 506 -3.11 -19.58 -26.37
C ASP A 506 -3.75 -18.27 -25.91
N VAL A 507 -4.68 -18.42 -24.96
CA VAL A 507 -5.38 -17.33 -24.30
C VAL A 507 -5.18 -17.45 -22.80
N LEU A 508 -4.55 -16.44 -22.21
CA LEU A 508 -4.33 -16.35 -20.76
C LEU A 508 -5.50 -15.62 -20.08
N LEU A 509 -5.99 -16.19 -18.99
CA LEU A 509 -6.83 -15.50 -18.01
C LEU A 509 -6.09 -15.39 -16.68
N ASP A 510 -5.81 -14.16 -16.25
CA ASP A 510 -5.23 -13.85 -14.95
C ASP A 510 -6.32 -13.41 -13.96
N ILE A 511 -6.57 -14.27 -12.96
CA ILE A 511 -7.58 -14.06 -11.93
C ILE A 511 -6.95 -13.37 -10.73
N GLY A 512 -7.43 -12.16 -10.44
CA GLY A 512 -6.77 -11.25 -9.50
C GLY A 512 -5.63 -10.50 -10.17
N GLY A 513 -5.85 -10.04 -11.40
CA GLY A 513 -4.79 -9.52 -12.27
C GLY A 513 -4.13 -8.22 -11.79
N GLY A 514 -4.60 -7.65 -10.67
CA GLY A 514 -3.99 -6.50 -10.04
C GLY A 514 -3.96 -5.31 -10.98
N VAL A 515 -2.74 -4.85 -11.25
CA VAL A 515 -2.47 -3.74 -12.17
C VAL A 515 -2.16 -4.20 -13.60
N GLY A 516 -2.45 -5.47 -13.93
CA GLY A 516 -2.44 -5.99 -15.30
C GLY A 516 -1.09 -6.54 -15.80
N LYS A 517 -0.05 -6.56 -14.96
CA LYS A 517 1.32 -6.94 -15.35
C LYS A 517 1.40 -8.27 -16.10
N ASN A 518 0.71 -9.30 -15.63
CA ASN A 518 0.81 -10.64 -16.21
C ASN A 518 0.16 -10.72 -17.59
N ALA A 519 -1.01 -10.11 -17.78
CA ALA A 519 -1.67 -10.11 -19.07
C ALA A 519 -0.86 -9.32 -20.11
N LEU A 520 -0.29 -8.19 -19.69
CA LEU A 520 0.64 -7.41 -20.50
C LEU A 520 1.85 -8.26 -20.91
N GLN A 521 2.52 -8.90 -19.94
CA GLN A 521 3.70 -9.72 -20.19
C GLN A 521 3.39 -10.91 -21.11
N ALA A 522 2.27 -11.58 -20.90
CA ALA A 522 1.85 -12.72 -21.71
C ALA A 522 1.72 -12.37 -23.19
N VAL A 523 1.10 -11.23 -23.52
CA VAL A 523 0.99 -10.81 -24.92
C VAL A 523 2.33 -10.29 -25.45
N LEU A 524 3.04 -9.46 -24.69
CA LEU A 524 4.24 -8.79 -25.18
C LEU A 524 5.47 -9.70 -25.33
N PHE A 525 5.67 -10.67 -24.43
CA PHE A 525 6.87 -11.51 -24.41
C PHE A 525 6.63 -12.92 -24.92
N HIS A 526 5.38 -13.39 -24.85
CA HIS A 526 5.03 -14.76 -25.24
C HIS A 526 4.11 -14.82 -26.46
N ASN A 527 3.79 -13.67 -27.07
CA ASN A 527 2.99 -13.56 -28.29
C ASN A 527 1.64 -14.27 -28.20
N LEU A 528 1.04 -14.34 -27.00
CA LEU A 528 -0.29 -14.93 -26.85
C LEU A 528 -1.31 -14.13 -27.67
N THR A 529 -2.25 -14.83 -28.30
CA THR A 529 -3.33 -14.20 -29.09
C THR A 529 -4.18 -13.28 -28.22
N ARG A 530 -4.38 -13.64 -26.94
CA ARG A 530 -5.12 -12.81 -25.99
C ARG A 530 -4.66 -13.04 -24.56
N ALA A 531 -4.67 -11.99 -23.76
CA ALA A 531 -4.60 -12.10 -22.31
C ALA A 531 -5.64 -11.20 -21.64
N THR A 532 -6.34 -11.74 -20.64
CA THR A 532 -7.36 -11.03 -19.89
C THR A 532 -7.02 -11.02 -18.40
N GLY A 533 -6.91 -9.84 -17.80
CA GLY A 533 -6.82 -9.70 -16.34
C GLY A 533 -8.17 -9.36 -15.73
N VAL A 534 -8.60 -10.13 -14.73
CA VAL A 534 -9.83 -9.87 -13.96
C VAL A 534 -9.44 -9.33 -12.58
N GLU A 535 -9.95 -8.17 -12.22
CA GLU A 535 -9.65 -7.52 -10.94
C GLU A 535 -10.94 -7.02 -10.27
N LEU A 536 -11.06 -7.28 -8.96
CA LEU A 536 -12.21 -6.89 -8.16
C LEU A 536 -12.06 -5.46 -7.61
N GLN A 537 -10.83 -5.03 -7.31
CA GLN A 537 -10.55 -3.70 -6.78
C GLN A 537 -10.55 -2.65 -7.91
N THR A 538 -11.51 -1.74 -7.85
CA THR A 538 -11.69 -0.64 -8.82
C THR A 538 -10.41 0.15 -9.08
N THR A 539 -9.63 0.47 -8.04
CA THR A 539 -8.39 1.24 -8.22
C THR A 539 -7.30 0.46 -8.94
N ARG A 540 -7.17 -0.85 -8.69
CA ARG A 540 -6.15 -1.69 -9.33
C ARG A 540 -6.51 -1.90 -10.81
N HIS A 541 -7.79 -2.12 -11.10
CA HIS A 541 -8.32 -2.13 -12.47
C HIS A 541 -8.09 -0.80 -13.20
N ALA A 542 -8.37 0.34 -12.56
CA ALA A 542 -8.14 1.65 -13.16
C ALA A 542 -6.67 1.86 -13.53
N HIS A 543 -5.73 1.45 -12.67
CA HIS A 543 -4.29 1.50 -12.97
C HIS A 543 -3.92 0.56 -14.12
N ALA A 544 -4.54 -0.62 -14.21
CA ALA A 544 -4.36 -1.53 -15.34
C ALA A 544 -4.83 -0.87 -16.65
N CYS A 545 -5.98 -0.22 -16.65
CA CYS A 545 -6.45 0.53 -17.83
C CYS A 545 -5.54 1.70 -18.20
N GLU A 546 -5.04 2.44 -17.21
CA GLU A 546 -4.08 3.51 -17.46
C GLU A 546 -2.78 2.98 -18.08
N ALA A 547 -2.30 1.82 -17.62
CA ALA A 547 -1.16 1.13 -18.23
C ALA A 547 -1.39 0.78 -19.70
N LEU A 548 -2.59 0.29 -20.06
CA LEU A 548 -2.95 0.04 -21.46
C LEU A 548 -2.97 1.32 -22.30
N ASP A 549 -3.52 2.40 -21.76
CA ASP A 549 -3.56 3.68 -22.47
C ASP A 549 -2.17 4.26 -22.69
N ARG A 550 -1.25 4.06 -21.73
CA ARG A 550 0.17 4.42 -21.88
C ARG A 550 0.85 3.59 -22.96
N LEU A 551 0.65 2.27 -22.96
CA LEU A 551 1.17 1.40 -24.01
C LEU A 551 0.64 1.84 -25.38
N ARG A 552 -0.66 2.14 -25.49
CA ARG A 552 -1.26 2.65 -26.74
C ARG A 552 -0.57 3.93 -27.22
N ARG A 553 -0.33 4.89 -26.32
CA ARG A 553 0.39 6.13 -26.65
C ARG A 553 1.83 5.86 -27.07
N HIS A 554 2.51 4.94 -26.40
CA HIS A 554 3.89 4.62 -26.74
C HIS A 554 4.00 3.99 -28.14
N ILE A 555 3.10 3.05 -28.47
CA ILE A 555 3.02 2.45 -29.81
C ILE A 555 2.72 3.52 -30.88
N ALA A 556 1.87 4.49 -30.57
CA ALA A 556 1.54 5.58 -31.49
C ALA A 556 2.70 6.57 -31.70
N LEU A 557 3.66 6.67 -30.77
CA LEU A 557 4.78 7.61 -30.83
C LEU A 557 6.06 7.01 -31.40
N GLN A 558 6.28 5.70 -31.29
CA GLN A 558 7.49 5.08 -31.84
C GLN A 558 7.42 4.98 -33.36
N GLU A 559 8.45 5.50 -34.04
CA GLU A 559 8.59 5.50 -35.50
C GLU A 559 9.10 4.15 -36.07
N THR A 560 9.31 3.12 -35.25
CA THR A 560 9.98 1.91 -35.71
C THR A 560 9.05 0.95 -36.46
N ASP A 561 9.45 0.51 -37.66
CA ASP A 561 8.72 -0.37 -38.62
C ASP A 561 8.65 -1.86 -38.14
N ARG A 562 8.43 -2.10 -36.84
CA ARG A 562 8.66 -3.41 -36.19
C ARG A 562 7.40 -4.27 -36.05
N ASP A 563 7.62 -5.59 -36.10
CA ASP A 563 6.62 -6.62 -35.79
C ASP A 563 6.31 -6.65 -34.29
N LEU A 564 5.46 -5.73 -33.85
CA LEU A 564 4.83 -5.84 -32.53
C LEU A 564 3.91 -7.07 -32.48
N PRO A 565 3.79 -7.73 -31.30
CA PRO A 565 2.85 -8.82 -31.10
C PRO A 565 1.43 -8.38 -31.48
N ARG A 566 0.67 -9.24 -32.17
CA ARG A 566 -0.71 -8.93 -32.60
C ARG A 566 -1.79 -9.34 -31.60
N GLY A 567 -1.42 -9.52 -30.33
CA GLY A 567 -2.33 -10.01 -29.31
C GLY A 567 -3.28 -8.94 -28.78
N VAL A 568 -4.36 -9.40 -28.13
CA VAL A 568 -5.35 -8.55 -27.46
C VAL A 568 -5.15 -8.59 -25.96
N ILE A 569 -4.99 -7.42 -25.33
CA ILE A 569 -4.92 -7.29 -23.87
C ILE A 569 -6.23 -6.68 -23.39
N GLU A 570 -6.86 -7.31 -22.40
CA GLU A 570 -8.15 -6.89 -21.84
C GLU A 570 -8.13 -6.88 -20.31
N TYR A 571 -8.69 -5.83 -19.69
CA TYR A 571 -8.92 -5.82 -18.24
C TYR A 571 -10.39 -5.66 -17.91
N LEU A 572 -10.87 -6.55 -17.05
CA LEU A 572 -12.24 -6.62 -16.60
C LEU A 572 -12.31 -6.26 -15.11
N HIS A 573 -13.14 -5.28 -14.77
CA HIS A 573 -13.49 -4.97 -13.38
C HIS A 573 -14.70 -5.80 -12.99
N GLY A 574 -14.50 -6.78 -12.11
CA GLY A 574 -15.62 -7.58 -11.65
C GLY A 574 -15.24 -8.75 -10.76
N ASP A 575 -16.28 -9.40 -10.26
CA ASP A 575 -16.18 -10.61 -9.46
C ASP A 575 -16.12 -11.82 -10.39
N MET A 576 -14.96 -12.49 -10.39
CA MET A 576 -14.70 -13.70 -11.18
C MET A 576 -15.75 -14.80 -10.95
N THR A 577 -16.41 -14.84 -9.78
CA THR A 577 -17.37 -15.88 -9.43
C THR A 577 -18.72 -15.67 -10.11
N THR A 578 -19.03 -14.44 -10.52
CA THR A 578 -20.33 -14.08 -11.09
C THR A 578 -20.26 -13.61 -12.53
N MET A 579 -19.12 -13.09 -12.98
CA MET A 579 -18.98 -12.52 -14.32
C MET A 579 -18.85 -13.58 -15.40
N ALA A 580 -19.33 -13.28 -16.61
CA ALA A 580 -19.06 -14.10 -17.78
C ALA A 580 -17.55 -14.04 -18.10
N LEU A 581 -16.85 -15.14 -17.84
CA LEU A 581 -15.43 -15.26 -18.15
C LEU A 581 -15.27 -15.69 -19.61
N LEU A 582 -14.29 -15.10 -20.29
CA LEU A 582 -13.93 -15.51 -21.64
C LEU A 582 -13.31 -16.91 -21.63
N ARG A 583 -13.41 -17.62 -22.76
CA ARG A 583 -12.70 -18.89 -22.94
C ARG A 583 -11.20 -18.64 -22.83
N ALA A 584 -10.53 -19.46 -22.03
CA ALA A 584 -9.09 -19.41 -21.81
C ALA A 584 -8.50 -20.82 -21.92
N SER A 585 -7.33 -20.93 -22.54
CA SER A 585 -6.56 -22.17 -22.55
C SER A 585 -5.64 -22.28 -21.34
N ILE A 586 -5.22 -21.14 -20.78
CA ILE A 586 -4.37 -21.04 -19.61
C ILE A 586 -5.02 -20.10 -18.59
N ILE A 587 -5.11 -20.52 -17.34
CA ILE A 587 -5.60 -19.71 -16.22
C ILE A 587 -4.51 -19.62 -15.17
N TYR A 588 -4.20 -18.42 -14.73
CA TYR A 588 -3.35 -18.16 -13.58
C TYR A 588 -4.15 -17.48 -12.47
N CYS A 589 -3.89 -17.85 -11.22
CA CYS A 589 -4.48 -17.19 -10.06
C CYS A 589 -3.55 -17.28 -8.84
N ALA A 590 -3.10 -16.13 -8.30
CA ALA A 590 -2.37 -16.10 -7.05
C ALA A 590 -3.33 -16.09 -5.84
N ASN A 591 -3.81 -17.28 -5.53
CA ASN A 591 -4.81 -17.57 -4.51
C ASN A 591 -4.25 -17.75 -3.09
N THR A 592 -3.10 -17.14 -2.77
CA THR A 592 -2.37 -17.33 -1.50
C THR A 592 -3.28 -17.09 -0.28
N CYS A 593 -4.03 -15.99 -0.28
CA CYS A 593 -4.93 -15.60 0.81
C CYS A 593 -6.41 -15.94 0.57
N PHE A 594 -6.75 -16.77 -0.42
CA PHE A 594 -8.15 -17.13 -0.65
C PHE A 594 -8.65 -18.08 0.43
N ARG A 595 -9.73 -17.70 1.13
CA ARG A 595 -10.35 -18.57 2.14
C ARG A 595 -10.96 -19.83 1.53
N ARG A 596 -11.17 -20.86 2.35
CA ARG A 596 -11.77 -22.14 1.91
C ARG A 596 -13.10 -21.96 1.18
N GLY A 597 -13.94 -21.02 1.63
CA GLY A 597 -15.21 -20.68 0.97
C GLY A 597 -15.01 -20.23 -0.48
N LEU A 598 -14.13 -19.23 -0.68
CA LEU A 598 -13.81 -18.70 -2.00
C LEU A 598 -13.12 -19.74 -2.89
N MET A 599 -12.18 -20.53 -2.34
CA MET A 599 -11.54 -21.62 -3.08
C MET A 599 -12.54 -22.66 -3.60
N ARG A 600 -13.56 -23.02 -2.82
CA ARG A 600 -14.64 -23.92 -3.29
C ARG A 600 -15.46 -23.29 -4.41
N GLN A 601 -15.74 -21.99 -4.33
CA GLN A 601 -16.43 -21.28 -5.41
C GLN A 601 -15.57 -21.19 -6.67
N LEU A 602 -14.28 -20.88 -6.52
CA LEU A 602 -13.31 -20.86 -7.62
C LEU A 602 -13.24 -22.23 -8.31
N TYR A 603 -13.15 -23.32 -7.54
CA TYR A 603 -13.18 -24.67 -8.10
C TYR A 603 -14.43 -24.89 -8.98
N ARG A 604 -15.62 -24.54 -8.47
CA ARG A 604 -16.88 -24.67 -9.24
C ARG A 604 -16.83 -23.86 -10.53
N VAL A 605 -16.46 -22.58 -10.43
CA VAL A 605 -16.34 -21.68 -11.60
C VAL A 605 -15.40 -22.26 -12.65
N LEU A 606 -14.24 -22.77 -12.22
CA LEU A 606 -13.26 -23.37 -13.12
C LEU A 606 -13.81 -24.62 -13.82
N THR A 607 -14.48 -25.51 -13.10
CA THR A 607 -15.06 -26.75 -13.67
C THR A 607 -16.30 -26.53 -14.53
N GLU A 608 -17.13 -25.52 -14.20
CA GLU A 608 -18.39 -25.24 -14.91
C GLU A 608 -18.16 -24.47 -16.21
N ARG A 609 -17.20 -23.52 -16.20
CA ARG A 609 -17.10 -22.51 -17.26
C ARG A 609 -15.99 -22.74 -18.26
N PHE A 610 -15.00 -23.58 -17.96
CA PHE A 610 -13.84 -23.79 -18.83
C PHE A 610 -13.82 -25.17 -19.48
N ASP A 611 -13.27 -25.21 -20.68
CA ASP A 611 -13.29 -26.39 -21.52
C ASP A 611 -12.34 -27.47 -21.00
N VAL A 612 -12.64 -28.73 -21.35
CA VAL A 612 -11.71 -29.84 -21.12
C VAL A 612 -10.38 -29.52 -21.81
N GLY A 613 -9.29 -29.70 -21.07
CA GLY A 613 -7.93 -29.37 -21.51
C GLY A 613 -7.42 -28.01 -21.04
N THR A 614 -8.27 -27.10 -20.53
CA THR A 614 -7.81 -25.83 -19.95
C THR A 614 -6.79 -26.10 -18.82
N LYS A 615 -5.65 -25.43 -18.90
CA LYS A 615 -4.52 -25.54 -17.95
C LYS A 615 -4.66 -24.46 -16.89
N ILE A 616 -4.57 -24.82 -15.62
CA ILE A 616 -4.79 -23.91 -14.50
C ILE A 616 -3.57 -23.97 -13.59
N VAL A 617 -3.05 -22.82 -13.18
CA VAL A 617 -1.94 -22.72 -12.24
C VAL A 617 -2.32 -21.84 -11.07
N LEU A 618 -2.18 -22.40 -9.86
CA LEU A 618 -2.51 -21.76 -8.60
C LEU A 618 -1.29 -21.71 -7.70
N LEU A 619 -1.11 -20.66 -6.90
CA LEU A 619 -0.03 -20.64 -5.90
C LEU A 619 -0.28 -21.55 -4.69
N ARG A 620 -1.56 -21.88 -4.45
CA ARG A 620 -1.98 -22.78 -3.38
C ARG A 620 -2.85 -23.89 -3.95
N PRO A 621 -2.69 -25.15 -3.50
CA PRO A 621 -3.54 -26.22 -4.00
C PRO A 621 -4.97 -26.07 -3.48
N PHE A 622 -5.90 -26.70 -4.17
CA PHE A 622 -7.21 -26.97 -3.59
C PHE A 622 -7.07 -27.94 -2.40
N ASP A 623 -7.78 -27.67 -1.31
CA ASP A 623 -7.88 -28.58 -0.16
C ASP A 623 -8.86 -29.71 -0.54
N LEU A 624 -8.36 -30.70 -1.29
CA LEU A 624 -9.11 -31.83 -1.84
C LEU A 624 -9.19 -33.02 -0.86
N LYS A 625 -9.04 -32.81 0.45
CA LYS A 625 -9.11 -33.89 1.45
C LYS A 625 -10.43 -34.68 1.39
N GLN A 626 -11.47 -34.08 0.84
CA GLN A 626 -12.59 -34.83 0.28
C GLN A 626 -12.41 -34.79 -1.24
N PRO A 627 -12.51 -35.91 -1.98
CA PRO A 627 -12.62 -35.86 -3.43
C PRO A 627 -13.73 -34.86 -3.69
N LEU A 628 -13.39 -33.67 -4.19
CA LEU A 628 -14.38 -32.64 -4.44
C LEU A 628 -15.30 -33.31 -5.43
N VAL A 629 -16.47 -33.71 -4.91
CA VAL A 629 -17.49 -34.43 -5.64
C VAL A 629 -17.57 -33.69 -6.95
N ALA A 630 -17.25 -34.41 -8.03
CA ALA A 630 -17.38 -33.90 -9.38
C ALA A 630 -18.63 -33.04 -9.39
N ASN A 631 -18.56 -31.84 -9.95
CA ASN A 631 -19.79 -31.11 -10.14
C ASN A 631 -20.61 -31.95 -11.13
N GLU A 632 -21.44 -32.87 -10.61
CA GLU A 632 -22.12 -33.91 -11.39
C GLU A 632 -22.95 -33.23 -12.49
N ALA A 633 -23.45 -32.03 -12.19
CA ALA A 633 -24.17 -31.19 -13.12
C ALA A 633 -23.33 -30.73 -14.34
N ALA A 634 -22.01 -30.55 -14.19
CA ALA A 634 -21.12 -30.07 -15.25
C ALA A 634 -20.35 -31.20 -15.96
N GLY A 635 -20.32 -32.41 -15.40
CA GLY A 635 -19.56 -33.56 -15.94
C GLY A 635 -18.05 -33.32 -16.02
N ARG A 636 -17.52 -32.32 -15.31
CA ARG A 636 -16.12 -31.87 -15.38
C ARG A 636 -15.49 -31.79 -14.00
N ALA A 637 -14.18 -32.00 -13.93
CA ALA A 637 -13.37 -31.92 -12.71
C ALA A 637 -11.99 -31.31 -12.99
N LEU A 638 -11.26 -30.97 -11.93
CA LEU A 638 -9.86 -30.60 -12.01
C LEU A 638 -8.97 -31.79 -11.65
N GLU A 639 -8.12 -32.20 -12.58
CA GLU A 639 -7.06 -33.17 -12.37
C GLU A 639 -5.78 -32.44 -11.97
N TYR A 640 -5.21 -32.77 -10.82
CA TYR A 640 -3.87 -32.29 -10.46
C TYR A 640 -2.83 -32.96 -11.34
N VAL A 641 -1.91 -32.17 -11.90
CA VAL A 641 -0.88 -32.66 -12.81
C VAL A 641 0.49 -32.69 -12.14
N LYS A 642 0.96 -31.53 -11.67
CA LYS A 642 2.30 -31.37 -11.08
C LYS A 642 2.42 -30.06 -10.30
N ALA A 643 3.49 -29.97 -9.52
CA ALA A 643 3.98 -28.69 -9.02
C ALA A 643 4.89 -28.04 -10.08
N VAL A 644 4.87 -26.71 -10.15
CA VAL A 644 5.68 -25.86 -11.02
C VAL A 644 6.45 -24.89 -10.13
N ARG A 645 7.77 -24.80 -10.30
CA ARG A 645 8.57 -23.84 -9.53
C ARG A 645 8.34 -22.44 -10.08
N THR A 646 7.98 -21.52 -9.20
CA THR A 646 7.60 -20.16 -9.57
C THR A 646 8.28 -19.17 -8.65
N ARG A 647 8.85 -18.10 -9.21
CA ARG A 647 9.38 -16.98 -8.43
C ARG A 647 8.27 -15.99 -8.11
N VAL A 648 8.26 -15.53 -6.86
CA VAL A 648 7.23 -14.64 -6.33
C VAL A 648 7.87 -13.50 -5.54
N SER A 649 7.18 -12.36 -5.38
CA SER A 649 7.80 -11.12 -4.88
C SER A 649 8.06 -11.08 -3.37
N TRP A 650 7.41 -11.94 -2.57
CA TRP A 650 7.47 -11.94 -1.10
C TRP A 650 8.43 -12.98 -0.50
N ILE A 651 9.07 -13.80 -1.33
CA ILE A 651 10.14 -14.67 -0.87
C ILE A 651 11.32 -14.58 -1.85
N ASN A 652 12.54 -14.51 -1.32
CA ASN A 652 13.77 -14.57 -2.12
C ASN A 652 14.07 -15.98 -2.64
N ALA A 653 13.05 -16.83 -2.77
CA ALA A 653 13.14 -18.23 -3.15
C ALA A 653 12.04 -18.59 -4.15
N PHE A 654 12.13 -19.80 -4.70
CA PHE A 654 11.06 -20.35 -5.52
C PHE A 654 9.96 -20.91 -4.61
N GLN A 655 8.71 -20.60 -4.94
CA GLN A 655 7.52 -21.25 -4.40
C GLN A 655 7.04 -22.34 -5.36
N GLU A 656 6.43 -23.39 -4.84
CA GLU A 656 5.68 -24.33 -5.67
C GLU A 656 4.29 -23.77 -5.99
N SER A 657 4.01 -23.62 -7.28
CA SER A 657 2.67 -23.47 -7.83
C SER A 657 2.11 -24.82 -8.23
N TYR A 658 0.80 -24.97 -8.28
CA TYR A 658 0.11 -26.23 -8.49
C TYR A 658 -0.65 -26.16 -9.81
N ALA A 659 -0.27 -27.05 -10.74
CA ALA A 659 -0.84 -27.14 -12.06
C ALA A 659 -1.98 -28.17 -12.09
N TYR A 660 -3.11 -27.78 -12.68
CA TYR A 660 -4.30 -28.59 -12.86
C TYR A 660 -4.77 -28.55 -14.31
N ARG A 661 -5.50 -29.58 -14.73
CA ARG A 661 -6.20 -29.64 -16.01
C ARG A 661 -7.69 -29.85 -15.81
N VAL A 662 -8.52 -29.14 -16.56
CA VAL A 662 -9.95 -29.47 -16.63
C VAL A 662 -10.12 -30.78 -17.40
N VAL A 663 -10.77 -31.77 -16.80
CA VAL A 663 -11.02 -33.08 -17.39
C VAL A 663 -12.51 -33.41 -17.40
N GLN A 664 -12.91 -34.26 -18.35
CA GLN A 664 -14.23 -34.88 -18.32
C GLN A 664 -14.24 -35.95 -17.23
N VAL A 665 -15.23 -35.88 -16.34
CA VAL A 665 -15.51 -36.95 -15.39
C VAL A 665 -16.08 -38.10 -16.21
N ARG A 666 -15.34 -39.20 -16.32
CA ARG A 666 -15.91 -40.43 -16.89
C ARG A 666 -17.05 -40.83 -15.96
N GLU A 667 -18.24 -41.07 -16.53
CA GLU A 667 -19.33 -41.66 -15.76
C GLU A 667 -18.75 -42.84 -14.97
N PRO A 668 -19.01 -42.95 -13.65
CA PRO A 668 -18.70 -44.17 -12.96
C PRO A 668 -19.33 -45.30 -13.77
N PRO A 669 -18.61 -46.41 -14.03
CA PRO A 669 -19.15 -47.50 -14.83
C PRO A 669 -20.54 -47.81 -14.27
N GLN A 670 -21.56 -47.76 -15.15
CA GLN A 670 -22.93 -48.06 -14.74
C GLN A 670 -22.88 -49.36 -13.93
N PRO A 671 -23.49 -49.41 -12.73
CA PRO A 671 -23.51 -50.63 -11.96
C PRO A 671 -23.99 -51.73 -12.91
N ILE A 672 -23.15 -52.74 -13.13
CA ILE A 672 -23.46 -53.86 -14.02
C ILE A 672 -24.87 -54.31 -13.59
N PRO A 673 -25.87 -54.32 -14.50
CA PRO A 673 -27.21 -54.77 -14.16
C PRO A 673 -27.06 -56.10 -13.44
N ALA A 674 -27.74 -56.28 -12.31
CA ALA A 674 -27.75 -57.53 -11.57
C ALA A 674 -28.42 -58.62 -12.44
N ALA A 675 -27.69 -59.13 -13.43
CA ALA A 675 -28.04 -60.30 -14.20
C ALA A 675 -27.67 -61.50 -13.33
N ASP A 676 -28.69 -62.28 -12.99
CA ASP A 676 -28.65 -63.65 -12.47
C ASP A 676 -27.41 -64.04 -11.66
N ARG A 677 -27.46 -63.74 -10.36
CA ARG A 677 -26.87 -64.66 -9.37
C ARG A 677 -27.88 -65.75 -9.07
N THR A 678 -28.09 -66.66 -10.02
CA THR A 678 -28.55 -68.02 -9.73
C THR A 678 -27.35 -68.95 -9.83
N GLU A 679 -26.67 -69.13 -8.71
CA GLU A 679 -25.98 -70.38 -8.32
C GLU A 679 -26.15 -70.57 -6.81
#